data_AF-A0A4Y7KL78-F1
#
_entry.id   AF-A0A4Y7KL78-F1
#
_cell.length_a   1.000
_cell.length_b   1.000
_cell.length_c   1.000
_cell.angle_alpha   90.00
_cell.angle_beta   90.00
_cell.angle_gamma   90.00
#
_symmetry.space_group_name_H-M   'P 1'
#
loop_
_entity.id
_entity.type
_entity.pdbx_description
1 polymer ?
#
loop_
_entity_poly.entity_id
_entity_poly.type
_entity_poly.pdbx_seq_one_letter_code
_entity_poly.pdbx_strand_id
1 'polypeptide(L)'
;MASTNLSSLSSSSTINLHQHQHLHKAPLPKPFQSPNLTTPNSFQSVSFIPTKNPINISCKNRNPISDFALDDHLTHSVQIYDDDVDDKLREECGVVGIYGDPEASRLCYLALHALQHRGQEGAGIVTVHENILKSITGVGLVSEVFNESKLNQLPGDSAIGHVRYSTAGSSMLKNVQPFVAGYRFGSVGVAHNGNLVNYRSLRAKLEENGSIFNTSSDTEVVLHLIAISKARPFLLRIVNACEQLEGAYSMVFVTEDKLVAVRDPHGFRPLVMGRRSNGAYVFASETCALDLIEATYEREVNPGEVIVIDKDGIQTLCLMPHFEPKSCIFEHIYFSQPNSIVFGRSVYKSRKEFGEILATEAPVDCDVVIAVPDSGVVAALGYAAKAGVPFEQGLIRSHYVGRTFIEPSQRIRDFGVKLKLAPVKAVIEGKRVVVVDDSIVRGTTSSKIVRLLKEAGAKEVHMRIASPPMVASCYYGVDTPSSEELISNRLSTEEIRKYIGSDSLAFLPFDSLKNLLKEDSSSFCYACFTGKYPVEPPSMEVKVKKVGDFVDDGVSGTLKSIEEGWVQVPRDQTATKGHSAVRGSLASGPVVIAYPSFHAENVGFNLFISKYVILVLQSLLVLVSVSQDNGSAVVSGKRSRWLFILQLFGFLRIWFSVTSNGDIRVYPNFTVSNVFTVSSYII
;
A
#
# COMPACT_ATOMS: atom_id res chain seq x y z
N MET A 1 6.00 -47.29 -45.06
CA MET A 1 6.00 -47.16 -46.53
C MET A 1 5.78 -45.69 -46.85
N ALA A 2 6.60 -45.00 -47.64
CA ALA A 2 7.94 -45.30 -48.16
C ALA A 2 8.68 -43.99 -48.48
N SER A 3 10.01 -43.97 -48.32
CA SER A 3 11.02 -43.14 -49.03
C SER A 3 10.70 -41.66 -49.38
N THR A 4 11.55 -40.71 -49.01
CA THR A 4 12.88 -40.57 -49.66
C THR A 4 14.06 -40.38 -48.71
N ASN A 5 15.22 -40.87 -49.15
CA ASN A 5 16.48 -40.94 -48.39
C ASN A 5 17.38 -39.73 -48.62
N LEU A 6 18.16 -39.36 -47.60
CA LEU A 6 19.63 -39.30 -47.73
C LEU A 6 20.30 -39.23 -46.34
N SER A 7 21.10 -40.24 -46.00
CA SER A 7 21.94 -40.27 -44.80
C SER A 7 23.16 -41.19 -44.99
N SER A 8 24.33 -40.75 -44.52
CA SER A 8 25.51 -41.54 -44.10
C SER A 8 26.49 -40.55 -43.43
N LEU A 9 26.91 -40.68 -42.17
CA LEU A 9 27.80 -41.71 -41.55
C LEU A 9 29.25 -41.60 -42.05
N SER A 10 30.32 -41.66 -41.23
CA SER A 10 30.47 -41.69 -39.75
C SER A 10 31.97 -41.64 -39.36
N SER A 11 32.29 -41.81 -38.07
CA SER A 11 33.63 -42.07 -37.45
C SER A 11 34.57 -40.86 -37.25
N SER A 12 35.53 -40.83 -36.31
CA SER A 12 35.64 -41.15 -34.86
C SER A 12 37.13 -41.30 -34.47
N SER A 13 37.47 -41.10 -33.19
CA SER A 13 38.79 -41.24 -32.49
C SER A 13 39.62 -39.94 -32.34
N THR A 14 39.94 -39.44 -31.13
CA THR A 14 40.87 -39.87 -30.03
C THR A 14 42.36 -39.97 -30.39
N ILE A 15 43.15 -38.97 -29.96
CA ILE A 15 44.58 -39.12 -29.62
C ILE A 15 44.90 -38.36 -28.32
N ASN A 16 45.69 -39.00 -27.47
CA ASN A 16 46.21 -38.54 -26.18
C ASN A 16 47.70 -38.15 -26.35
N LEU A 17 48.22 -37.13 -25.66
CA LEU A 17 49.68 -37.03 -25.43
C LEU A 17 50.05 -36.08 -24.26
N HIS A 18 50.71 -36.64 -23.26
CA HIS A 18 51.44 -35.92 -22.20
C HIS A 18 52.89 -35.64 -22.65
N GLN A 19 53.47 -34.49 -22.28
CA GLN A 19 54.49 -34.43 -21.19
C GLN A 19 55.11 -33.02 -20.99
N HIS A 20 55.38 -32.73 -19.72
CA HIS A 20 56.27 -31.73 -19.09
C HIS A 20 57.06 -30.71 -19.93
N GLN A 21 57.07 -29.44 -19.46
CA GLN A 21 58.20 -28.92 -18.67
C GLN A 21 57.87 -27.63 -17.87
N HIS A 22 58.76 -27.29 -16.93
CA HIS A 22 58.64 -26.31 -15.84
C HIS A 22 58.35 -24.85 -16.26
N LEU A 23 57.58 -24.12 -15.44
CA LEU A 23 57.96 -22.76 -14.99
C LEU A 23 57.23 -22.32 -13.70
N HIS A 24 57.92 -21.50 -12.92
CA HIS A 24 57.74 -21.13 -11.51
C HIS A 24 56.33 -20.75 -11.00
N LYS A 25 55.96 -21.26 -9.81
CA LYS A 25 54.91 -20.69 -8.94
C LYS A 25 55.43 -19.45 -8.21
N ALA A 26 54.70 -18.34 -8.30
CA ALA A 26 54.83 -17.19 -7.38
C ALA A 26 53.80 -17.30 -6.22
N PRO A 27 54.04 -16.71 -5.03
CA PRO A 27 53.27 -17.05 -3.82
C PRO A 27 52.00 -16.22 -3.64
N LEU A 28 51.01 -16.83 -2.97
CA LEU A 28 49.81 -16.16 -2.44
C LEU A 28 50.17 -15.09 -1.38
N PRO A 29 49.46 -13.94 -1.33
CA PRO A 29 49.72 -12.90 -0.34
C PRO A 29 49.26 -13.33 1.06
N LYS A 30 50.08 -13.02 2.08
CA LYS A 30 49.78 -13.21 3.51
C LYS A 30 48.90 -12.08 4.05
N PRO A 31 48.13 -12.31 5.13
CA PRO A 31 47.27 -11.28 5.72
C PRO A 31 48.07 -10.12 6.32
N PHE A 32 47.52 -8.91 6.23
CA PHE A 32 48.12 -7.70 6.80
C PHE A 32 48.25 -7.80 8.32
N GLN A 33 49.46 -7.56 8.83
CA GLN A 33 49.72 -7.38 10.26
C GLN A 33 49.49 -5.91 10.66
N SER A 34 48.86 -5.71 11.80
CA SER A 34 48.67 -4.39 12.41
C SER A 34 49.99 -3.83 12.97
N PRO A 35 50.28 -2.53 12.80
CA PRO A 35 51.36 -1.88 13.52
C PRO A 35 50.97 -1.65 14.99
N ASN A 36 51.85 -2.05 15.92
CA ASN A 36 51.69 -1.76 17.34
C ASN A 36 51.70 -0.24 17.59
N LEU A 37 50.62 0.32 18.12
CA LEU A 37 50.70 1.58 18.87
C LEU A 37 50.83 1.26 20.36
N THR A 38 51.94 1.70 20.94
CA THR A 38 52.19 1.68 22.38
C THR A 38 51.22 2.61 23.12
N THR A 39 50.63 2.11 24.20
CA THR A 39 49.87 2.93 25.16
C THR A 39 50.80 3.80 26.01
N PRO A 40 50.30 4.96 26.45
CA PRO A 40 50.64 5.45 27.79
C PRO A 40 49.38 5.88 28.55
N ASN A 41 49.00 5.09 29.56
CA ASN A 41 48.10 5.50 30.63
C ASN A 41 48.95 5.93 31.84
N SER A 42 49.02 7.24 32.15
CA SER A 42 48.90 7.76 33.53
C SER A 42 49.15 9.27 33.63
N PHE A 43 48.10 9.99 34.02
CA PHE A 43 48.07 11.19 34.89
C PHE A 43 49.28 12.13 35.00
N GLN A 44 49.03 13.41 34.72
CA GLN A 44 49.32 14.48 35.68
C GLN A 44 48.23 15.56 35.68
N SER A 45 48.00 16.16 36.85
CA SER A 45 46.87 17.03 37.17
C SER A 45 47.17 18.52 36.95
N VAL A 46 46.21 19.29 36.42
CA VAL A 46 46.20 20.76 36.56
C VAL A 46 44.84 21.22 37.04
N SER A 47 44.82 21.77 38.25
CA SER A 47 43.65 22.37 38.90
C SER A 47 43.50 23.85 38.53
N PHE A 48 42.29 24.27 38.14
CA PHE A 48 41.94 25.69 38.07
C PHE A 48 41.21 26.15 39.33
N ILE A 49 41.76 27.19 39.97
CA ILE A 49 41.23 27.82 41.19
C ILE A 49 40.27 28.96 40.79
N PRO A 50 39.12 29.15 41.47
CA PRO A 50 38.16 30.18 41.12
C PRO A 50 38.50 31.55 41.73
N THR A 51 38.36 32.63 40.95
CA THR A 51 38.38 34.01 41.44
C THR A 51 36.99 34.65 41.35
N LYS A 52 36.56 35.30 42.43
CA LYS A 52 35.22 35.92 42.60
C LYS A 52 35.27 37.44 42.43
N ASN A 53 34.07 38.01 42.19
CA ASN A 53 33.64 39.40 42.48
C ASN A 53 33.98 40.50 41.41
N PRO A 54 33.20 41.61 41.32
CA PRO A 54 32.02 41.66 40.43
C PRO A 54 31.88 43.01 39.67
N ILE A 55 30.77 43.25 38.93
CA ILE A 55 29.96 44.50 38.91
C ILE A 55 28.79 44.40 37.88
N ASN A 56 27.68 45.07 38.19
CA ASN A 56 26.40 45.09 37.44
C ASN A 56 26.44 45.85 36.11
N ILE A 57 25.49 45.55 35.21
CA ILE A 57 24.68 46.54 34.45
C ILE A 57 23.28 45.96 34.17
N SER A 58 22.28 46.84 34.10
CA SER A 58 20.84 46.54 34.08
C SER A 58 20.29 46.14 32.70
N CYS A 59 19.42 45.12 32.69
CA CYS A 59 18.49 44.89 31.58
C CYS A 59 17.25 45.78 31.69
N LYS A 60 16.83 46.42 30.59
CA LYS A 60 15.52 47.07 30.45
C LYS A 60 14.77 46.48 29.26
N ASN A 61 13.57 45.95 29.51
CA ASN A 61 12.63 45.54 28.47
C ASN A 61 12.20 46.72 27.60
N ARG A 62 12.24 46.56 26.27
CA ARG A 62 11.36 47.28 25.32
C ARG A 62 10.98 46.36 24.17
N ASN A 63 9.69 46.04 24.07
CA ASN A 63 9.09 45.54 22.84
C ASN A 63 8.88 46.71 21.87
N PRO A 64 9.02 46.48 20.55
CA PRO A 64 8.33 47.26 19.53
C PRO A 64 7.44 46.33 18.68
N ILE A 65 6.18 46.20 19.07
CA ILE A 65 5.08 45.79 18.16
C ILE A 65 4.03 46.91 18.23
N SER A 66 4.31 47.96 17.46
CA SER A 66 3.39 49.06 17.18
C SER A 66 4.03 49.86 16.05
N ASP A 67 3.67 49.52 14.82
CA ASP A 67 3.67 50.38 13.62
C ASP A 67 3.61 49.49 12.37
N PHE A 68 2.38 49.17 11.94
CA PHE A 68 2.00 49.28 10.53
C PHE A 68 0.48 49.42 10.47
N ALA A 69 0.01 50.46 9.78
CA ALA A 69 -1.39 50.85 9.75
C ALA A 69 -2.23 49.90 8.86
N LEU A 70 -3.53 49.86 9.14
CA LEU A 70 -4.51 49.23 8.25
C LEU A 70 -4.61 50.03 6.95
N ASP A 71 -4.67 49.31 5.83
CA ASP A 71 -5.27 49.82 4.59
C ASP A 71 -6.29 48.78 4.10
N ASP A 72 -7.51 49.22 3.85
CA ASP A 72 -8.70 48.35 3.82
C ASP A 72 -9.17 48.07 2.39
N HIS A 73 -8.66 46.99 1.79
CA HIS A 73 -9.09 46.52 0.47
C HIS A 73 -9.49 45.04 0.49
N LEU A 74 -10.78 44.84 0.76
CA LEU A 74 -11.54 43.61 0.51
C LEU A 74 -11.27 43.04 -0.89
N THR A 75 -10.46 41.99 -0.95
CA THR A 75 -10.45 41.03 -2.06
C THR A 75 -10.78 39.66 -1.50
N HIS A 76 -11.79 38.99 -2.08
CA HIS A 76 -12.19 37.64 -1.69
C HIS A 76 -11.10 36.63 -2.07
N SER A 77 -10.11 36.47 -1.20
CA SER A 77 -9.18 35.34 -1.27
C SER A 77 -9.91 34.07 -0.83
N VAL A 78 -10.27 33.24 -1.81
CA VAL A 78 -10.72 31.87 -1.56
C VAL A 78 -9.57 31.13 -0.89
N GLN A 79 -9.68 30.87 0.42
CA GLN A 79 -8.73 30.04 1.14
C GLN A 79 -8.91 28.59 0.71
N ILE A 80 -8.09 28.18 -0.26
CA ILE A 80 -7.92 26.77 -0.61
C ILE A 80 -7.15 26.13 0.54
N TYR A 81 -7.79 25.20 1.23
CA TYR A 81 -7.13 24.38 2.24
C TYR A 81 -6.15 23.43 1.56
N ASP A 82 -4.86 23.72 1.68
CA ASP A 82 -3.78 22.86 1.22
C ASP A 82 -3.53 21.76 2.27
N ASP A 83 -4.29 20.67 2.16
CA ASP A 83 -3.92 19.41 2.80
C ASP A 83 -2.74 18.81 2.03
N ASP A 84 -1.68 18.42 2.75
CA ASP A 84 -0.47 17.77 2.19
C ASP A 84 -0.80 16.35 1.70
N VAL A 85 -1.57 16.27 0.61
CA VAL A 85 -1.70 15.07 -0.21
C VAL A 85 -0.35 14.88 -0.92
N ASP A 86 0.27 13.72 -0.72
CA ASP A 86 1.57 13.42 -1.33
C ASP A 86 1.46 13.54 -2.86
N ASP A 87 2.35 14.34 -3.45
CA ASP A 87 2.26 14.75 -4.87
C ASP A 87 2.86 13.69 -5.82
N LYS A 88 3.33 12.57 -5.28
CA LYS A 88 3.82 11.44 -6.06
C LYS A 88 2.72 10.42 -6.25
N LEU A 89 2.58 9.92 -7.48
CA LEU A 89 1.75 8.75 -7.74
C LEU A 89 2.27 7.55 -6.95
N ARG A 90 1.39 6.59 -6.69
CA ARG A 90 1.73 5.34 -6.02
C ARG A 90 0.94 4.21 -6.69
N GLU A 91 1.58 3.06 -6.89
CA GLU A 91 0.91 1.90 -7.49
C GLU A 91 0.06 1.20 -6.43
N GLU A 92 -0.97 0.48 -6.85
CA GLU A 92 -1.85 -0.31 -5.99
C GLU A 92 -1.14 -1.29 -5.09
N CYS A 93 -0.36 -2.22 -5.67
CA CYS A 93 -0.06 -3.47 -5.00
C CYS A 93 1.16 -4.16 -5.62
N GLY A 94 1.78 -5.06 -4.86
CA GLY A 94 2.69 -6.09 -5.36
C GLY A 94 2.20 -7.47 -4.96
N VAL A 95 2.23 -8.44 -5.89
CA VAL A 95 1.80 -9.83 -5.63
C VAL A 95 2.96 -10.80 -5.75
N VAL A 96 2.91 -11.87 -4.96
CA VAL A 96 3.87 -12.99 -4.99
C VAL A 96 3.10 -14.31 -4.89
N GLY A 97 3.47 -15.32 -5.65
CA GLY A 97 3.02 -16.71 -5.50
C GLY A 97 4.19 -17.68 -5.53
N ILE A 98 4.18 -18.72 -4.70
CA ILE A 98 5.23 -19.74 -4.58
C ILE A 98 4.58 -21.12 -4.48
N TYR A 99 5.10 -22.11 -5.21
CA TYR A 99 4.62 -23.50 -5.18
C TYR A 99 5.79 -24.48 -5.15
N GLY A 100 5.72 -25.46 -4.25
CA GLY A 100 6.67 -26.56 -4.14
C GLY A 100 7.94 -26.26 -3.36
N ASP A 101 7.91 -25.31 -2.41
CA ASP A 101 9.05 -24.97 -1.54
C ASP A 101 8.69 -25.08 -0.05
N PRO A 102 9.37 -25.91 0.77
CA PRO A 102 9.05 -26.08 2.19
C PRO A 102 9.20 -24.80 3.04
N GLU A 103 9.85 -23.75 2.53
CA GLU A 103 9.96 -22.44 3.17
C GLU A 103 9.12 -21.35 2.49
N ALA A 104 8.03 -21.72 1.79
CA ALA A 104 7.21 -20.81 1.00
C ALA A 104 6.78 -19.52 1.73
N SER A 105 6.47 -19.56 3.04
CA SER A 105 6.16 -18.35 3.82
C SER A 105 7.35 -17.40 3.98
N ARG A 106 8.55 -17.91 4.29
CA ARG A 106 9.77 -17.10 4.44
C ARG A 106 10.20 -16.50 3.10
N LEU A 107 10.14 -17.28 2.04
CA LEU A 107 10.45 -16.81 0.69
C LEU A 107 9.44 -15.78 0.20
N CYS A 108 8.15 -15.98 0.51
CA CYS A 108 7.10 -15.01 0.20
C CYS A 108 7.33 -13.70 0.97
N TYR A 109 7.66 -13.76 2.27
CA TYR A 109 8.06 -12.59 3.06
C TYR A 109 9.24 -11.82 2.44
N LEU A 110 10.30 -12.52 2.01
CA LEU A 110 11.47 -11.89 1.36
C LEU A 110 11.09 -11.25 0.02
N ALA A 111 10.35 -11.95 -0.83
CA ALA A 111 9.87 -11.43 -2.11
C ALA A 111 8.95 -10.21 -1.93
N LEU A 112 8.06 -10.20 -0.93
CA LEU A 112 7.25 -9.03 -0.58
C LEU A 112 8.09 -7.87 -0.06
N HIS A 113 9.17 -8.13 0.69
CA HIS A 113 10.11 -7.11 1.12
C HIS A 113 10.85 -6.48 -0.09
N ALA A 114 11.20 -7.26 -1.12
CA ALA A 114 11.72 -6.69 -2.38
C ALA A 114 10.69 -5.82 -3.11
N LEU A 115 9.39 -6.15 -3.02
CA LEU A 115 8.29 -5.39 -3.63
C LEU A 115 7.71 -4.27 -2.75
N GLN A 116 8.30 -3.99 -1.58
CA GLN A 116 7.76 -3.05 -0.58
C GLN A 116 7.52 -1.62 -1.11
N HIS A 117 8.16 -1.22 -2.21
CA HIS A 117 7.91 0.06 -2.89
C HIS A 117 6.53 0.12 -3.58
N ARG A 118 5.92 -1.02 -3.94
CA ARG A 118 4.57 -1.11 -4.54
C ARG A 118 3.43 -0.97 -3.53
N GLY A 119 3.71 -0.92 -2.23
CA GLY A 119 2.68 -0.79 -1.20
C GLY A 119 3.26 -0.92 0.19
N GLN A 120 2.85 -0.05 1.11
CA GLN A 120 3.41 0.03 2.47
C GLN A 120 2.34 0.38 3.52
N GLU A 121 1.07 0.18 3.14
CA GLU A 121 -0.14 0.41 3.94
C GLU A 121 -0.58 -0.88 4.63
N GLY A 122 -0.25 -2.03 4.03
CA GLY A 122 -0.44 -3.33 4.63
C GLY A 122 0.28 -4.43 3.86
N ALA A 123 0.42 -5.58 4.51
CA ALA A 123 0.99 -6.78 3.92
C ALA A 123 0.22 -8.02 4.39
N GLY A 124 0.28 -9.08 3.60
CA GLY A 124 -0.39 -10.34 3.90
C GLY A 124 0.27 -11.53 3.24
N ILE A 125 0.18 -12.70 3.89
CA ILE A 125 0.64 -13.99 3.39
C ILE A 125 -0.43 -15.04 3.71
N VAL A 126 -0.74 -15.87 2.72
CA VAL A 126 -1.55 -17.09 2.87
C VAL A 126 -0.68 -18.28 2.49
N THR A 127 -0.61 -19.29 3.34
CA THR A 127 0.05 -20.57 3.03
C THR A 127 -0.92 -21.73 3.05
N VAL A 128 -0.53 -22.83 2.40
CA VAL A 128 -1.28 -24.09 2.39
C VAL A 128 -0.53 -25.15 3.18
N HIS A 129 -1.17 -25.72 4.20
CA HIS A 129 -0.60 -26.79 5.00
C HIS A 129 -1.68 -27.84 5.28
N GLU A 130 -1.40 -29.10 4.94
CA GLU A 130 -2.35 -30.22 5.14
C GLU A 130 -3.74 -29.96 4.52
N ASN A 131 -3.77 -29.35 3.32
CA ASN A 131 -4.99 -28.90 2.63
C ASN A 131 -5.78 -27.80 3.37
N ILE A 132 -5.15 -27.05 4.29
CA ILE A 132 -5.77 -25.93 5.01
C ILE A 132 -5.03 -24.63 4.67
N LEU A 133 -5.78 -23.62 4.23
CA LEU A 133 -5.25 -22.28 4.01
C LEU A 133 -5.11 -21.54 5.34
N LYS A 134 -3.90 -21.12 5.69
CA LYS A 134 -3.59 -20.29 6.85
C LYS A 134 -3.26 -18.88 6.38
N SER A 135 -3.87 -17.86 6.98
CA SER A 135 -3.69 -16.46 6.58
C SER A 135 -3.25 -15.60 7.76
N ILE A 136 -2.27 -14.71 7.52
CA ILE A 136 -1.95 -13.60 8.40
C ILE A 136 -1.83 -12.34 7.54
N THR A 137 -2.62 -11.32 7.85
CA THR A 137 -2.60 -10.00 7.22
C THR A 137 -2.46 -8.90 8.28
N GLY A 138 -1.93 -7.74 7.90
CA GLY A 138 -1.72 -6.62 8.81
C GLY A 138 -1.54 -5.28 8.10
N VAL A 139 -1.79 -4.20 8.83
CA VAL A 139 -1.50 -2.82 8.41
C VAL A 139 -0.03 -2.51 8.71
N GLY A 140 0.65 -1.78 7.82
CA GLY A 140 2.06 -1.41 7.93
C GLY A 140 2.99 -2.11 6.93
N LEU A 141 4.29 -1.98 7.17
CA LEU A 141 5.36 -2.60 6.38
C LEU A 141 5.40 -4.12 6.56
N VAL A 142 5.98 -4.85 5.60
CA VAL A 142 6.16 -6.31 5.63
C VAL A 142 6.88 -6.74 6.91
N SER A 143 7.92 -6.01 7.32
CA SER A 143 8.69 -6.24 8.56
C SER A 143 7.97 -5.86 9.85
N GLU A 144 6.93 -5.00 9.79
CA GLU A 144 6.08 -4.66 10.94
C GLU A 144 4.95 -5.69 11.10
N VAL A 145 4.40 -6.15 9.97
CA VAL A 145 3.35 -7.16 9.92
C VAL A 145 3.88 -8.54 10.31
N PHE A 146 5.04 -8.95 9.80
CA PHE A 146 5.60 -10.29 10.00
C PHE A 146 6.85 -10.28 10.88
N ASN A 147 6.83 -11.14 11.90
CA ASN A 147 8.01 -11.51 12.68
C ASN A 147 8.15 -13.04 12.65
N GLU A 148 9.28 -13.55 13.14
CA GLU A 148 9.59 -14.99 13.13
C GLU A 148 8.48 -15.84 13.78
N SER A 149 7.86 -15.36 14.85
CA SER A 149 6.73 -16.06 15.51
C SER A 149 5.49 -16.17 14.62
N LYS A 150 5.17 -15.14 13.82
CA LYS A 150 4.08 -15.17 12.83
C LYS A 150 4.43 -16.03 11.62
N LEU A 151 5.68 -15.98 11.12
CA LEU A 151 6.11 -16.82 10.00
C LEU A 151 6.07 -18.31 10.36
N ASN A 152 6.44 -18.68 11.58
CA ASN A 152 6.31 -20.06 12.08
C ASN A 152 4.84 -20.53 12.25
N GLN A 153 3.86 -19.63 12.25
CA GLN A 153 2.43 -19.97 12.20
C GLN A 153 1.91 -20.22 10.77
N LEU A 154 2.74 -19.94 9.76
CA LEU A 154 2.49 -20.13 8.33
C LEU A 154 3.40 -21.23 7.73
N PRO A 155 3.30 -22.50 8.18
CA PRO A 155 3.93 -23.61 7.46
C PRO A 155 3.22 -23.83 6.12
N GLY A 156 3.88 -24.50 5.19
CA GLY A 156 3.32 -24.89 3.89
C GLY A 156 4.37 -24.98 2.80
N ASP A 157 4.08 -25.78 1.76
CA ASP A 157 4.92 -25.85 0.54
C ASP A 157 4.52 -24.80 -0.52
N SER A 158 3.39 -24.13 -0.30
CA SER A 158 2.75 -23.22 -1.22
C SER A 158 2.29 -21.97 -0.50
N ALA A 159 2.50 -20.80 -1.11
CA ALA A 159 2.15 -19.50 -0.54
C ALA A 159 1.70 -18.50 -1.61
N ILE A 160 0.81 -17.58 -1.23
CA ILE A 160 0.63 -16.30 -1.92
C ILE A 160 0.80 -15.16 -0.94
N GLY A 161 1.26 -14.02 -1.46
CA GLY A 161 1.53 -12.83 -0.68
C GLY A 161 1.15 -11.56 -1.41
N HIS A 162 0.96 -10.51 -0.62
CA HIS A 162 0.52 -9.21 -1.09
C HIS A 162 1.17 -8.08 -0.27
N VAL A 163 1.60 -7.02 -0.95
CA VAL A 163 1.83 -5.70 -0.35
C VAL A 163 0.82 -4.72 -0.93
N ARG A 164 0.19 -3.94 -0.06
CA ARG A 164 -0.93 -3.05 -0.38
C ARG A 164 -0.52 -1.59 -0.27
N TYR A 165 -0.95 -0.81 -1.26
CA TYR A 165 -1.16 0.62 -1.23
C TYR A 165 -2.68 0.93 -1.15
N SER A 166 -3.09 2.11 -0.66
CA SER A 166 -4.52 2.42 -0.46
C SER A 166 -5.00 3.54 -1.39
N THR A 167 -5.71 3.12 -2.43
CA THR A 167 -6.19 3.93 -3.58
C THR A 167 -7.70 4.11 -3.56
N ALA A 168 -8.43 3.00 -3.38
CA ALA A 168 -9.86 2.88 -3.30
C ALA A 168 -10.23 2.12 -2.03
N GLY A 169 -11.24 2.63 -1.33
CA GLY A 169 -11.62 2.13 -0.02
C GLY A 169 -10.69 2.58 1.12
N SER A 170 -11.22 2.50 2.33
CA SER A 170 -10.52 2.90 3.55
C SER A 170 -9.20 2.15 3.80
N SER A 171 -8.26 2.80 4.48
CA SER A 171 -7.05 2.20 5.08
C SER A 171 -7.37 1.32 6.31
N MET A 172 -8.41 0.49 6.22
CA MET A 172 -8.78 -0.48 7.25
C MET A 172 -8.11 -1.83 7.00
N LEU A 173 -7.81 -2.56 8.08
CA LEU A 173 -7.28 -3.93 8.05
C LEU A 173 -8.11 -4.88 7.18
N LYS A 174 -9.45 -4.70 7.14
CA LYS A 174 -10.37 -5.52 6.32
C LYS A 174 -10.08 -5.48 4.82
N ASN A 175 -9.39 -4.45 4.33
CA ASN A 175 -9.03 -4.28 2.92
C ASN A 175 -7.60 -4.78 2.62
N VAL A 176 -6.89 -5.38 3.59
CA VAL A 176 -5.54 -5.96 3.38
C VAL A 176 -5.66 -7.38 2.83
N GLN A 177 -5.14 -7.57 1.62
CA GLN A 177 -5.02 -8.83 0.91
C GLN A 177 -3.82 -9.66 1.42
N PRO A 178 -3.67 -10.96 1.08
CA PRO A 178 -4.58 -11.79 0.28
C PRO A 178 -5.92 -12.07 0.97
N PHE A 179 -7.01 -12.09 0.21
CA PHE A 179 -8.32 -12.50 0.72
C PHE A 179 -8.48 -14.01 0.63
N VAL A 180 -9.12 -14.62 1.62
CA VAL A 180 -9.42 -16.05 1.66
C VAL A 180 -10.92 -16.24 1.87
N ALA A 181 -11.55 -17.07 1.05
CA ALA A 181 -12.95 -17.44 1.18
C ALA A 181 -13.16 -18.96 1.07
N GLY A 182 -14.01 -19.49 1.94
CA GLY A 182 -14.54 -20.85 1.84
C GLY A 182 -15.83 -20.87 1.02
N TYR A 183 -15.99 -21.88 0.16
CA TYR A 183 -17.17 -22.06 -0.68
C TYR A 183 -17.39 -23.54 -1.01
N ARG A 184 -18.42 -23.86 -1.80
CA ARG A 184 -18.87 -25.25 -2.04
C ARG A 184 -17.87 -26.23 -2.70
N PHE A 185 -16.65 -25.78 -3.04
CA PHE A 185 -15.60 -26.61 -3.62
C PHE A 185 -14.28 -26.59 -2.84
N GLY A 186 -14.24 -25.97 -1.65
CA GLY A 186 -13.03 -25.82 -0.84
C GLY A 186 -12.79 -24.37 -0.44
N SER A 187 -11.52 -24.01 -0.29
CA SER A 187 -11.04 -22.70 0.09
C SER A 187 -10.17 -22.12 -1.01
N VAL A 188 -10.31 -20.83 -1.28
CA VAL A 188 -9.48 -20.12 -2.25
C VAL A 188 -8.94 -18.83 -1.64
N GLY A 189 -7.63 -18.65 -1.73
CA GLY A 189 -6.94 -17.40 -1.48
C GLY A 189 -6.69 -16.65 -2.79
N VAL A 190 -6.72 -15.32 -2.77
CA VAL A 190 -6.36 -14.46 -3.92
C VAL A 190 -5.59 -13.22 -3.48
N ALA A 191 -4.57 -12.88 -4.25
CA ALA A 191 -3.86 -11.60 -4.20
C ALA A 191 -3.89 -10.96 -5.59
N HIS A 192 -4.16 -9.65 -5.65
CA HIS A 192 -4.45 -8.89 -6.87
C HIS A 192 -3.67 -7.56 -6.88
N ASN A 193 -2.98 -7.30 -7.99
CA ASN A 193 -2.51 -5.96 -8.39
C ASN A 193 -3.27 -5.50 -9.64
N GLY A 194 -3.96 -4.38 -9.57
CA GLY A 194 -4.78 -3.84 -10.64
C GLY A 194 -5.98 -3.05 -10.12
N ASN A 195 -6.93 -2.76 -11.01
CA ASN A 195 -8.21 -2.15 -10.66
C ASN A 195 -9.29 -2.60 -11.64
N LEU A 196 -10.43 -3.05 -11.11
CA LEU A 196 -11.58 -3.48 -11.90
C LEU A 196 -12.49 -2.30 -12.25
N VAL A 197 -12.44 -1.87 -13.50
CA VAL A 197 -13.20 -0.74 -14.06
C VAL A 197 -14.72 -0.96 -13.95
N ASN A 198 -15.20 -2.19 -14.12
CA ASN A 198 -16.61 -2.54 -13.97
C ASN A 198 -17.02 -2.99 -12.55
N TYR A 199 -16.16 -2.79 -11.53
CA TYR A 199 -16.37 -3.21 -10.13
C TYR A 199 -17.78 -2.90 -9.60
N ARG A 200 -18.23 -1.64 -9.70
CA ARG A 200 -19.52 -1.21 -9.13
C ARG A 200 -20.70 -1.94 -9.79
N SER A 201 -20.62 -2.22 -11.09
CA SER A 201 -21.66 -2.96 -11.82
C SER A 201 -21.69 -4.43 -11.41
N LEU A 202 -20.52 -5.07 -11.29
CA LEU A 202 -20.41 -6.46 -10.84
C LEU A 202 -20.89 -6.62 -9.39
N ARG A 203 -20.48 -5.71 -8.50
CA ARG A 203 -20.92 -5.68 -7.10
C ARG A 203 -22.44 -5.53 -6.98
N ALA A 204 -23.04 -4.56 -7.66
CA ALA A 204 -24.48 -4.37 -7.63
C ALA A 204 -25.25 -5.62 -8.10
N LYS A 205 -24.85 -6.23 -9.23
CA LYS A 205 -25.43 -7.49 -9.73
C LYS A 205 -25.31 -8.64 -8.71
N LEU A 206 -24.21 -8.68 -7.95
CA LEU A 206 -23.99 -9.71 -6.93
C LEU A 206 -24.86 -9.45 -5.67
N GLU A 207 -24.97 -8.19 -5.22
CA GLU A 207 -25.82 -7.76 -4.11
C GLU A 207 -27.32 -7.97 -4.42
N GLU A 208 -27.77 -7.68 -5.65
CA GLU A 208 -29.13 -7.99 -6.15
C GLU A 208 -29.48 -9.48 -6.08
N ASN A 209 -28.47 -10.36 -6.21
CA ASN A 209 -28.61 -11.81 -6.08
C ASN A 209 -28.33 -12.32 -4.65
N GLY A 210 -28.28 -11.42 -3.66
CA GLY A 210 -28.15 -11.76 -2.23
C GLY A 210 -26.71 -11.99 -1.74
N SER A 211 -25.69 -11.56 -2.50
CA SER A 211 -24.31 -11.53 -1.99
C SER A 211 -24.15 -10.44 -0.93
N ILE A 212 -23.42 -10.76 0.14
CA ILE A 212 -22.91 -9.78 1.11
C ILE A 212 -21.42 -9.56 0.88
N PHE A 213 -20.96 -8.32 1.03
CA PHE A 213 -19.55 -7.94 0.90
C PHE A 213 -19.03 -7.40 2.23
N ASN A 214 -17.93 -7.95 2.71
CA ASN A 214 -17.28 -7.54 3.95
C ASN A 214 -16.32 -6.35 3.74
N THR A 215 -15.85 -6.17 2.50
CA THR A 215 -14.84 -5.17 2.13
C THR A 215 -15.38 -4.16 1.11
N SER A 216 -14.56 -3.15 0.81
CA SER A 216 -14.78 -2.23 -0.31
C SER A 216 -13.77 -2.47 -1.44
N SER A 217 -13.11 -3.63 -1.46
CA SER A 217 -12.12 -3.98 -2.48
C SER A 217 -12.79 -4.70 -3.65
N ASP A 218 -12.24 -4.48 -4.83
CA ASP A 218 -12.59 -5.15 -6.07
C ASP A 218 -12.25 -6.65 -6.07
N THR A 219 -11.26 -7.04 -5.29
CA THR A 219 -10.74 -8.40 -5.20
C THR A 219 -11.76 -9.37 -4.58
N GLU A 220 -12.67 -8.87 -3.72
CA GLU A 220 -13.77 -9.66 -3.16
C GLU A 220 -14.81 -10.04 -4.23
N VAL A 221 -15.06 -9.18 -5.23
CA VAL A 221 -15.94 -9.49 -6.37
C VAL A 221 -15.43 -10.70 -7.16
N VAL A 222 -14.11 -10.81 -7.34
CA VAL A 222 -13.51 -11.97 -8.03
C VAL A 222 -13.86 -13.28 -7.31
N LEU A 223 -13.77 -13.31 -5.98
CA LEU A 223 -14.14 -14.49 -5.18
C LEU A 223 -15.62 -14.84 -5.30
N HIS A 224 -16.51 -13.84 -5.29
CA HIS A 224 -17.94 -14.06 -5.50
C HIS A 224 -18.24 -14.62 -6.89
N LEU A 225 -17.61 -14.11 -7.95
CA LEU A 225 -17.77 -14.62 -9.32
C LEU A 225 -17.33 -16.09 -9.45
N ILE A 226 -16.19 -16.45 -8.86
CA ILE A 226 -15.69 -17.84 -8.80
C ILE A 226 -16.68 -18.75 -8.06
N ALA A 227 -17.29 -18.26 -6.97
CA ALA A 227 -18.21 -19.02 -6.15
C ALA A 227 -19.54 -19.32 -6.87
N ILE A 228 -20.14 -18.31 -7.53
CA ILE A 228 -21.41 -18.48 -8.26
C ILE A 228 -21.27 -19.27 -9.56
N SER A 229 -20.08 -19.29 -10.17
CA SER A 229 -19.83 -20.00 -11.42
C SER A 229 -20.28 -21.47 -11.37
N LYS A 230 -20.68 -22.05 -12.50
CA LYS A 230 -21.09 -23.46 -12.61
C LYS A 230 -20.05 -24.34 -13.31
N ALA A 231 -19.00 -23.75 -13.90
CA ALA A 231 -17.97 -24.46 -14.65
C ALA A 231 -17.18 -25.49 -13.80
N ARG A 232 -16.64 -26.53 -14.45
CA ARG A 232 -15.76 -27.54 -13.84
C ARG A 232 -14.68 -27.93 -14.85
N PRO A 233 -13.41 -28.16 -14.45
CA PRO A 233 -12.85 -28.14 -13.09
C PRO A 233 -12.74 -26.71 -12.49
N PHE A 234 -12.15 -26.59 -11.28
CA PHE A 234 -11.97 -25.31 -10.57
C PHE A 234 -11.42 -24.20 -11.48
N LEU A 235 -10.40 -24.53 -12.25
CA LEU A 235 -9.73 -23.65 -13.19
C LEU A 235 -10.69 -22.89 -14.14
N LEU A 236 -11.71 -23.56 -14.68
CA LEU A 236 -12.68 -22.90 -15.55
C LEU A 236 -13.59 -21.89 -14.82
N ARG A 237 -13.59 -21.87 -13.48
CA ARG A 237 -14.27 -20.85 -12.66
C ARG A 237 -13.45 -19.57 -12.56
N ILE A 238 -12.13 -19.69 -12.47
CA ILE A 238 -11.22 -18.54 -12.56
C ILE A 238 -11.35 -17.93 -13.94
N VAL A 239 -11.26 -18.73 -15.01
CA VAL A 239 -11.47 -18.28 -16.40
C VAL A 239 -12.81 -17.55 -16.53
N ASN A 240 -13.91 -18.21 -16.13
CA ASN A 240 -15.26 -17.64 -16.23
C ASN A 240 -15.50 -16.39 -15.34
N ALA A 241 -14.76 -16.24 -14.24
CA ALA A 241 -14.76 -15.00 -13.47
C ALA A 241 -13.99 -13.90 -14.23
N CYS A 242 -12.78 -14.19 -14.72
CA CYS A 242 -11.92 -13.25 -15.43
C CYS A 242 -12.53 -12.74 -16.75
N GLU A 243 -13.29 -13.58 -17.46
CA GLU A 243 -14.09 -13.21 -18.65
C GLU A 243 -15.17 -12.13 -18.36
N GLN A 244 -15.54 -11.92 -17.10
CA GLN A 244 -16.48 -10.88 -16.67
C GLN A 244 -15.78 -9.62 -16.13
N LEU A 245 -14.45 -9.63 -16.03
CA LEU A 245 -13.67 -8.53 -15.46
C LEU A 245 -13.20 -7.58 -16.56
N GLU A 246 -13.54 -6.29 -16.41
CA GLU A 246 -13.03 -5.21 -17.26
C GLU A 246 -12.06 -4.36 -16.44
N GLY A 247 -10.90 -4.02 -17.01
CA GLY A 247 -9.86 -3.24 -16.36
C GLY A 247 -8.50 -3.92 -16.41
N ALA A 248 -7.70 -3.70 -15.37
CA ALA A 248 -6.35 -4.24 -15.24
C ALA A 248 -6.28 -5.21 -14.07
N TYR A 249 -5.61 -6.35 -14.25
CA TYR A 249 -5.37 -7.30 -13.17
C TYR A 249 -4.17 -8.21 -13.44
N SER A 250 -3.32 -8.34 -12.43
CA SER A 250 -2.36 -9.42 -12.26
C SER A 250 -2.66 -10.09 -10.92
N MET A 251 -3.09 -11.35 -10.97
CA MET A 251 -3.58 -12.08 -9.81
C MET A 251 -2.80 -13.37 -9.60
N VAL A 252 -2.64 -13.74 -8.33
CA VAL A 252 -2.24 -15.08 -7.92
C VAL A 252 -3.29 -15.65 -6.97
N PHE A 253 -3.72 -16.88 -7.23
CA PHE A 253 -4.68 -17.63 -6.43
C PHE A 253 -4.01 -18.86 -5.84
N VAL A 254 -4.44 -19.26 -4.65
CA VAL A 254 -4.02 -20.52 -4.03
C VAL A 254 -5.25 -21.32 -3.58
N THR A 255 -5.25 -22.62 -3.82
CA THR A 255 -6.23 -23.58 -3.27
C THR A 255 -5.52 -24.62 -2.41
N GLU A 256 -6.23 -25.63 -1.93
CA GLU A 256 -5.65 -26.72 -1.14
C GLU A 256 -4.50 -27.47 -1.83
N ASP A 257 -4.44 -27.47 -3.16
CA ASP A 257 -3.49 -28.26 -3.93
C ASP A 257 -2.87 -27.57 -5.16
N LYS A 258 -3.22 -26.30 -5.46
CA LYS A 258 -2.73 -25.57 -6.65
C LYS A 258 -2.37 -24.12 -6.37
N LEU A 259 -1.42 -23.62 -7.16
CA LEU A 259 -1.16 -22.19 -7.37
C LEU A 259 -1.63 -21.81 -8.78
N VAL A 260 -2.31 -20.67 -8.94
CA VAL A 260 -2.74 -20.17 -10.26
C VAL A 260 -2.30 -18.71 -10.42
N ALA A 261 -1.64 -18.38 -11.52
CA ALA A 261 -1.30 -17.02 -11.91
C ALA A 261 -2.14 -16.58 -13.10
N VAL A 262 -2.68 -15.36 -13.08
CA VAL A 262 -3.54 -14.79 -14.12
C VAL A 262 -3.09 -13.38 -14.45
N ARG A 263 -3.02 -13.05 -15.74
CA ARG A 263 -2.80 -11.69 -16.22
C ARG A 263 -3.92 -11.27 -17.18
N ASP A 264 -4.36 -10.02 -17.08
CA ASP A 264 -5.48 -9.51 -17.88
C ASP A 264 -5.19 -9.55 -19.41
N PRO A 265 -6.24 -9.62 -20.27
CA PRO A 265 -6.08 -9.70 -21.73
C PRO A 265 -5.32 -8.55 -22.41
N HIS A 266 -5.15 -7.41 -21.75
CA HIS A 266 -4.32 -6.30 -22.25
C HIS A 266 -2.90 -6.30 -21.64
N GLY A 267 -2.66 -7.07 -20.59
CA GLY A 267 -1.37 -7.14 -19.90
C GLY A 267 -0.98 -5.85 -19.16
N PHE A 268 -1.96 -5.06 -18.69
CA PHE A 268 -1.72 -3.73 -18.10
C PHE A 268 -0.69 -3.76 -16.96
N ARG A 269 -0.85 -4.69 -16.02
CA ARG A 269 0.02 -4.90 -14.86
C ARG A 269 1.09 -5.97 -15.13
N PRO A 270 2.27 -5.89 -14.50
CA PRO A 270 3.32 -6.86 -14.69
C PRO A 270 3.14 -8.10 -13.81
N LEU A 271 3.48 -9.25 -14.39
CA LEU A 271 3.55 -10.53 -13.70
C LEU A 271 4.61 -11.40 -14.40
N VAL A 272 5.65 -11.79 -13.66
CA VAL A 272 6.78 -12.61 -14.13
C VAL A 272 6.78 -13.96 -13.44
N MET A 273 7.34 -14.96 -14.12
CA MET A 273 7.55 -16.31 -13.62
C MET A 273 9.05 -16.61 -13.52
N GLY A 274 9.45 -17.23 -12.42
CA GLY A 274 10.79 -17.78 -12.20
C GLY A 274 10.75 -19.14 -11.53
N ARG A 275 11.90 -19.81 -11.45
CA ARG A 275 12.05 -21.13 -10.84
C ARG A 275 13.32 -21.22 -9.99
N ARG A 276 13.19 -21.74 -8.77
CA ARG A 276 14.31 -21.97 -7.85
C ARG A 276 15.05 -23.27 -8.17
N SER A 277 16.25 -23.42 -7.62
CA SER A 277 17.14 -24.57 -7.84
C SER A 277 16.56 -25.93 -7.39
N ASN A 278 15.63 -25.94 -6.43
CA ASN A 278 14.88 -27.12 -5.99
C ASN A 278 13.69 -27.47 -6.91
N GLY A 279 13.42 -26.67 -7.95
CA GLY A 279 12.29 -26.83 -8.86
C GLY A 279 11.04 -26.05 -8.47
N ALA A 280 11.03 -25.35 -7.32
CA ALA A 280 9.89 -24.55 -6.89
C ALA A 280 9.61 -23.39 -7.86
N TYR A 281 8.33 -23.19 -8.18
CA TYR A 281 7.88 -22.12 -9.07
C TYR A 281 7.54 -20.87 -8.27
N VAL A 282 7.84 -19.71 -8.85
CA VAL A 282 7.59 -18.40 -8.26
C VAL A 282 6.95 -17.47 -9.29
N PHE A 283 5.90 -16.78 -8.89
CA PHE A 283 5.36 -15.62 -9.60
C PHE A 283 5.58 -14.35 -8.77
N ALA A 284 5.87 -13.23 -9.43
CA ALA A 284 6.02 -11.93 -8.77
C ALA A 284 5.61 -10.79 -9.71
N SER A 285 5.28 -9.62 -9.17
CA SER A 285 5.05 -8.41 -10.00
C SER A 285 6.31 -7.89 -10.69
N GLU A 286 7.51 -8.14 -10.14
CA GLU A 286 8.79 -7.72 -10.74
C GLU A 286 9.87 -8.79 -10.59
N THR A 287 10.87 -8.78 -11.47
CA THR A 287 12.01 -9.71 -11.39
C THR A 287 12.88 -9.49 -10.15
N CYS A 288 12.95 -8.28 -9.59
CA CYS A 288 13.76 -8.01 -8.39
C CYS A 288 13.37 -8.89 -7.18
N ALA A 289 12.12 -9.34 -7.11
CA ALA A 289 11.64 -10.28 -6.11
C ALA A 289 12.12 -11.72 -6.37
N LEU A 290 12.24 -12.12 -7.64
CA LEU A 290 12.81 -13.40 -8.05
C LEU A 290 14.32 -13.41 -7.75
N ASP A 291 15.02 -12.33 -8.10
CA ASP A 291 16.46 -12.15 -7.90
C ASP A 291 16.84 -12.29 -6.42
N LEU A 292 16.08 -11.68 -5.50
CA LEU A 292 16.35 -11.73 -4.06
C LEU A 292 16.24 -13.15 -3.45
N ILE A 293 15.37 -14.00 -3.99
CA ILE A 293 15.13 -15.36 -3.46
C ILE A 293 15.80 -16.47 -4.28
N GLU A 294 16.70 -16.09 -5.19
CA GLU A 294 17.43 -16.99 -6.10
C GLU A 294 16.49 -17.82 -7.01
N ALA A 295 15.34 -17.24 -7.40
CA ALA A 295 14.49 -17.79 -8.46
C ALA A 295 15.02 -17.29 -9.82
N THR A 296 15.46 -18.22 -10.67
CA THR A 296 15.90 -17.89 -12.02
C THR A 296 14.70 -17.42 -12.84
N TYR A 297 14.73 -16.19 -13.35
CA TYR A 297 13.70 -15.66 -14.25
C TYR A 297 13.57 -16.52 -15.51
N GLU A 298 12.33 -16.92 -15.84
CA GLU A 298 12.05 -17.71 -17.04
C GLU A 298 11.39 -16.88 -18.14
N ARG A 299 10.30 -16.18 -17.80
CA ARG A 299 9.50 -15.35 -18.72
C ARG A 299 8.46 -14.51 -17.99
N GLU A 300 7.83 -13.58 -18.71
CA GLU A 300 6.55 -13.01 -18.31
C GLU A 300 5.40 -14.03 -18.39
N VAL A 301 4.40 -13.83 -17.56
CA VAL A 301 3.04 -14.33 -17.80
C VAL A 301 2.45 -13.49 -18.93
N ASN A 302 1.96 -14.11 -20.00
CA ASN A 302 1.49 -13.37 -21.18
C ASN A 302 0.14 -12.67 -20.91
N PRO A 303 -0.21 -11.60 -21.66
CA PRO A 303 -1.55 -11.02 -21.62
C PRO A 303 -2.63 -12.08 -21.87
N GLY A 304 -3.63 -12.15 -20.99
CA GLY A 304 -4.69 -13.15 -21.03
C GLY A 304 -4.28 -14.57 -20.59
N GLU A 305 -3.04 -14.80 -20.16
CA GLU A 305 -2.60 -16.14 -19.76
C GLU A 305 -3.10 -16.51 -18.36
N VAL A 306 -3.50 -17.78 -18.21
CA VAL A 306 -3.82 -18.42 -16.92
C VAL A 306 -2.89 -19.61 -16.76
N ILE A 307 -1.90 -19.48 -15.87
CA ILE A 307 -0.94 -20.54 -15.55
C ILE A 307 -1.41 -21.24 -14.28
N VAL A 308 -1.50 -22.57 -14.31
CA VAL A 308 -1.80 -23.42 -13.16
C VAL A 308 -0.59 -24.27 -12.84
N ILE A 309 -0.29 -24.41 -11.57
CA ILE A 309 0.74 -25.31 -11.06
C ILE A 309 0.11 -26.20 -10.01
N ASP A 310 0.24 -27.50 -10.22
CA ASP A 310 -0.09 -28.53 -9.25
C ASP A 310 0.99 -29.63 -9.22
N LYS A 311 0.73 -30.70 -8.48
CA LYS A 311 1.64 -31.86 -8.33
C LYS A 311 2.03 -32.52 -9.66
N ASP A 312 1.20 -32.39 -10.70
CA ASP A 312 1.41 -33.02 -12.01
C ASP A 312 2.21 -32.07 -12.94
N GLY A 313 2.40 -30.80 -12.53
CA GLY A 313 3.29 -29.82 -13.15
C GLY A 313 2.61 -28.51 -13.51
N ILE A 314 3.16 -27.84 -14.52
CA ILE A 314 2.64 -26.56 -15.06
C ILE A 314 1.68 -26.81 -16.23
N GLN A 315 0.54 -26.12 -16.22
CA GLN A 315 -0.46 -26.11 -17.29
C GLN A 315 -0.81 -24.66 -17.63
N THR A 316 -0.88 -24.33 -18.92
CA THR A 316 -1.29 -22.99 -19.40
C THR A 316 -2.65 -23.07 -20.10
N LEU A 317 -3.56 -22.17 -19.73
CA LEU A 317 -4.76 -21.80 -20.47
C LEU A 317 -4.67 -20.33 -20.91
N CYS A 318 -5.63 -19.90 -21.74
CA CYS A 318 -5.77 -18.51 -22.13
C CYS A 318 -7.22 -18.03 -21.99
N LEU A 319 -7.38 -16.79 -21.56
CA LEU A 319 -8.62 -16.02 -21.61
C LEU A 319 -8.91 -15.60 -23.05
N MET A 320 -10.18 -15.56 -23.43
CA MET A 320 -10.64 -15.00 -24.70
C MET A 320 -11.45 -13.72 -24.44
N PRO A 321 -11.35 -12.68 -25.29
CA PRO A 321 -10.53 -12.56 -26.50
C PRO A 321 -9.08 -12.09 -26.21
N HIS A 322 -8.20 -12.20 -27.21
CA HIS A 322 -6.86 -11.61 -27.17
C HIS A 322 -6.88 -10.20 -27.78
N PHE A 323 -6.32 -9.21 -27.08
CA PHE A 323 -6.18 -7.84 -27.58
C PHE A 323 -4.72 -7.52 -27.91
N GLU A 324 -4.49 -6.38 -28.59
CA GLU A 324 -3.16 -5.78 -28.62
C GLU A 324 -2.79 -5.35 -27.17
N PRO A 325 -1.58 -5.69 -26.68
CA PRO A 325 -1.19 -5.33 -25.31
C PRO A 325 -1.23 -3.82 -25.05
N LYS A 326 -1.43 -3.44 -23.79
CA LYS A 326 -1.49 -2.06 -23.30
C LYS A 326 -0.78 -1.95 -21.94
N SER A 327 0.40 -2.53 -21.84
CA SER A 327 1.23 -2.54 -20.62
C SER A 327 1.45 -1.12 -20.08
N CYS A 328 1.50 -0.95 -18.75
CA CYS A 328 1.55 0.37 -18.14
C CYS A 328 2.92 1.06 -18.36
N ILE A 329 3.00 2.09 -19.21
CA ILE A 329 4.28 2.80 -19.45
C ILE A 329 4.86 3.45 -18.18
N PHE A 330 4.01 3.73 -17.19
CA PHE A 330 4.40 4.37 -15.94
C PHE A 330 5.24 3.45 -15.03
N GLU A 331 5.26 2.14 -15.30
CA GLU A 331 6.19 1.19 -14.67
C GLU A 331 7.64 1.55 -14.98
N HIS A 332 7.94 1.84 -16.26
CA HIS A 332 9.27 2.28 -16.67
C HIS A 332 9.60 3.70 -16.19
N ILE A 333 8.61 4.60 -16.14
CA ILE A 333 8.83 5.99 -15.70
C ILE A 333 9.14 6.05 -14.21
N TYR A 334 8.37 5.36 -13.35
CA TYR A 334 8.42 5.58 -11.91
C TYR A 334 8.24 4.32 -11.04
N PHE A 335 7.23 3.48 -11.27
CA PHE A 335 6.82 2.47 -10.26
C PHE A 335 7.81 1.34 -10.03
N SER A 336 8.28 0.68 -11.10
CA SER A 336 9.18 -0.46 -10.96
C SER A 336 10.54 -0.04 -10.40
N GLN A 337 11.26 -0.96 -9.75
CA GLN A 337 12.64 -0.70 -9.36
C GLN A 337 13.57 -0.72 -10.60
N PRO A 338 14.66 0.09 -10.62
CA PRO A 338 15.56 0.14 -11.78
C PRO A 338 16.23 -1.20 -12.13
N ASN A 339 16.48 -2.07 -11.15
CA ASN A 339 17.05 -3.41 -11.34
C ASN A 339 16.06 -4.43 -11.93
N SER A 340 14.78 -4.07 -12.09
CA SER A 340 13.78 -4.97 -12.67
C SER A 340 13.77 -4.95 -14.20
N ILE A 341 13.44 -6.11 -14.77
CA ILE A 341 13.03 -6.27 -16.17
C ILE A 341 11.51 -6.39 -16.16
N VAL A 342 10.83 -5.49 -16.85
CA VAL A 342 9.37 -5.41 -16.88
C VAL A 342 8.94 -5.18 -18.33
N PHE A 343 7.92 -5.91 -18.81
CA PHE A 343 7.49 -5.85 -20.21
C PHE A 343 8.65 -6.04 -21.21
N GLY A 344 9.49 -7.04 -20.95
CA GLY A 344 10.72 -7.36 -21.70
C GLY A 344 11.86 -6.34 -21.61
N ARG A 345 11.70 -5.22 -20.88
CA ARG A 345 12.62 -4.07 -20.94
C ARG A 345 13.20 -3.74 -19.55
N SER A 346 14.50 -3.43 -19.52
CA SER A 346 15.18 -2.97 -18.30
C SER A 346 14.68 -1.58 -17.90
N VAL A 347 14.17 -1.45 -16.68
CA VAL A 347 13.66 -0.19 -16.13
C VAL A 347 14.77 0.86 -16.04
N TYR A 348 15.97 0.47 -15.57
CA TYR A 348 17.14 1.35 -15.55
C TYR A 348 17.47 1.91 -16.94
N LYS A 349 17.49 1.04 -17.97
CA LYS A 349 17.81 1.47 -19.33
C LYS A 349 16.79 2.48 -19.86
N SER A 350 15.49 2.20 -19.72
CA SER A 350 14.42 3.12 -20.14
C SER A 350 14.57 4.49 -19.47
N ARG A 351 14.78 4.55 -18.14
CA ARG A 351 14.95 5.83 -17.42
C ARG A 351 16.19 6.60 -17.86
N LYS A 352 17.30 5.92 -18.12
CA LYS A 352 18.51 6.56 -18.63
C LYS A 352 18.26 7.17 -20.02
N GLU A 353 17.63 6.42 -20.92
CA GLU A 353 17.27 6.87 -22.27
C GLU A 353 16.29 8.07 -22.23
N PHE A 354 15.33 8.12 -21.30
CA PHE A 354 14.48 9.30 -21.08
C PHE A 354 15.30 10.56 -20.74
N GLY A 355 16.33 10.41 -19.88
CA GLY A 355 17.27 11.48 -19.56
C GLY A 355 18.09 11.95 -20.76
N GLU A 356 18.58 11.01 -21.57
CA GLU A 356 19.34 11.31 -22.80
C GLU A 356 18.47 12.05 -23.84
N ILE A 357 17.19 11.68 -23.98
CA ILE A 357 16.23 12.40 -24.83
C ILE A 357 16.02 13.83 -24.32
N LEU A 358 15.76 14.01 -23.02
CA LEU A 358 15.56 15.33 -22.41
C LEU A 358 16.77 16.27 -22.61
N ALA A 359 17.99 15.76 -22.49
CA ALA A 359 19.21 16.54 -22.73
C ALA A 359 19.41 16.89 -24.22
N THR A 360 18.87 16.08 -25.13
CA THR A 360 18.95 16.32 -26.58
C THR A 360 17.93 17.35 -27.04
N GLU A 361 16.69 17.25 -26.55
CA GLU A 361 15.56 18.08 -27.04
C GLU A 361 15.30 19.34 -26.20
N ALA A 362 15.72 19.35 -24.92
CA ALA A 362 15.63 20.50 -24.03
C ALA A 362 16.96 20.80 -23.30
N PRO A 363 18.07 21.01 -24.03
CA PRO A 363 19.34 21.44 -23.43
C PRO A 363 19.21 22.81 -22.77
N VAL A 364 20.11 23.11 -21.83
CA VAL A 364 20.29 24.44 -21.24
C VAL A 364 21.71 24.54 -20.68
N ASP A 365 22.33 25.72 -20.80
CA ASP A 365 23.65 25.96 -20.21
C ASP A 365 23.56 25.92 -18.69
N CYS A 366 24.11 24.87 -18.09
CA CYS A 366 24.09 24.65 -16.65
C CYS A 366 25.47 24.18 -16.15
N ASP A 367 25.71 24.36 -14.85
CA ASP A 367 27.00 24.07 -14.22
C ASP A 367 26.99 22.71 -13.49
N VAL A 368 25.79 22.17 -13.22
CA VAL A 368 25.58 20.88 -12.55
C VAL A 368 24.21 20.30 -12.87
N VAL A 369 24.14 18.97 -12.98
CA VAL A 369 22.89 18.19 -13.06
C VAL A 369 22.69 17.46 -11.73
N ILE A 370 21.49 17.57 -11.16
CA ILE A 370 21.10 16.89 -9.92
C ILE A 370 19.79 16.13 -10.13
N ALA A 371 19.48 15.19 -9.25
CA ALA A 371 18.21 14.47 -9.23
C ALA A 371 17.32 14.92 -8.07
N VAL A 372 16.01 14.71 -8.21
CA VAL A 372 15.10 14.52 -7.08
C VAL A 372 15.18 13.04 -6.66
N PRO A 373 15.74 12.71 -5.48
CA PRO A 373 15.96 11.33 -5.09
C PRO A 373 14.68 10.65 -4.57
N ASP A 374 14.51 9.34 -4.75
CA ASP A 374 15.43 8.42 -5.44
C ASP A 374 15.03 8.16 -6.91
N SER A 375 13.81 8.50 -7.29
CA SER A 375 13.21 8.14 -8.58
C SER A 375 13.86 8.85 -9.78
N GLY A 376 14.21 10.13 -9.66
CA GLY A 376 14.82 10.91 -10.73
C GLY A 376 16.28 10.57 -11.03
N VAL A 377 16.97 9.79 -10.19
CA VAL A 377 18.43 9.58 -10.23
C VAL A 377 18.90 8.99 -11.56
N VAL A 378 18.23 7.95 -12.06
CA VAL A 378 18.67 7.27 -13.31
C VAL A 378 18.47 8.16 -14.54
N ALA A 379 17.40 8.96 -14.57
CA ALA A 379 17.17 9.94 -15.62
C ALA A 379 18.16 11.12 -15.54
N ALA A 380 18.51 11.57 -14.33
CA ALA A 380 19.55 12.59 -14.13
C ALA A 380 20.92 12.13 -14.65
N LEU A 381 21.29 10.87 -14.40
CA LEU A 381 22.53 10.28 -14.93
C LEU A 381 22.54 10.22 -16.47
N GLY A 382 21.40 9.88 -17.09
CA GLY A 382 21.24 9.93 -18.55
C GLY A 382 21.35 11.35 -19.11
N TYR A 383 20.68 12.31 -18.48
CA TYR A 383 20.74 13.72 -18.86
C TYR A 383 22.16 14.28 -18.75
N ALA A 384 22.84 14.07 -17.63
CA ALA A 384 24.21 14.50 -17.37
C ALA A 384 25.20 13.94 -18.40
N ALA A 385 25.13 12.63 -18.66
CA ALA A 385 25.98 11.95 -19.62
C ALA A 385 25.81 12.49 -21.05
N LYS A 386 24.58 12.85 -21.45
CA LYS A 386 24.28 13.39 -22.78
C LYS A 386 24.57 14.89 -22.91
N ALA A 387 24.35 15.66 -21.86
CA ALA A 387 24.62 17.10 -21.81
C ALA A 387 26.13 17.41 -21.66
N GLY A 388 26.94 16.46 -21.19
CA GLY A 388 28.37 16.68 -20.92
C GLY A 388 28.64 17.49 -19.65
N VAL A 389 27.66 17.55 -18.74
CA VAL A 389 27.69 18.32 -17.48
C VAL A 389 27.78 17.32 -16.31
N PRO A 390 28.59 17.56 -15.26
CA PRO A 390 28.70 16.64 -14.13
C PRO A 390 27.36 16.42 -13.43
N PHE A 391 27.08 15.15 -13.13
CA PHE A 391 26.06 14.77 -12.15
C PHE A 391 26.63 14.90 -10.74
N GLU A 392 25.89 15.57 -9.85
CA GLU A 392 26.24 15.67 -8.44
C GLU A 392 25.03 15.38 -7.56
N GLN A 393 25.27 14.86 -6.35
CA GLN A 393 24.20 14.58 -5.39
C GLN A 393 23.78 15.86 -4.65
N GLY A 394 23.11 16.78 -5.35
CA GLY A 394 22.66 18.06 -4.79
C GLY A 394 21.52 17.96 -3.77
N LEU A 395 20.75 16.87 -3.77
CA LEU A 395 19.69 16.59 -2.80
C LEU A 395 19.95 15.23 -2.14
N ILE A 396 19.82 15.18 -0.81
CA ILE A 396 19.93 13.96 -0.01
C ILE A 396 18.53 13.61 0.51
N ARG A 397 18.05 12.40 0.23
CA ARG A 397 16.84 11.86 0.84
C ARG A 397 17.14 11.41 2.27
N SER A 398 16.30 11.78 3.23
CA SER A 398 16.38 11.26 4.59
C SER A 398 15.82 9.84 4.65
N HIS A 399 16.64 8.89 5.08
CA HIS A 399 16.26 7.47 5.22
C HIS A 399 15.37 7.18 6.44
N TYR A 400 15.21 8.14 7.36
CA TYR A 400 14.53 7.96 8.65
C TYR A 400 13.13 8.58 8.70
N VAL A 401 12.58 9.02 7.56
CA VAL A 401 11.24 9.63 7.49
C VAL A 401 10.18 8.53 7.48
N GLY A 402 9.66 8.22 8.66
CA GLY A 402 8.48 7.39 8.83
C GLY A 402 7.17 8.10 8.45
N ARG A 403 6.05 7.37 8.52
CA ARG A 403 4.70 7.85 8.13
C ARG A 403 3.99 8.68 9.21
N THR A 404 4.62 8.95 10.35
CA THR A 404 3.98 9.47 11.57
C THR A 404 3.70 10.98 11.53
N PHE A 405 2.81 11.42 10.65
CA PHE A 405 2.32 12.81 10.57
C PHE A 405 1.24 13.10 11.63
N ILE A 406 1.64 13.23 12.90
CA ILE A 406 0.84 13.91 13.93
C ILE A 406 1.59 15.17 14.36
N GLU A 407 1.54 16.20 13.51
CA GLU A 407 2.08 17.52 13.81
C GLU A 407 0.94 18.57 13.83
N PRO A 408 0.59 19.12 15.01
CA PRO A 408 -0.69 19.80 15.22
C PRO A 408 -0.74 21.27 14.78
N SER A 409 0.16 21.76 13.92
CA SER A 409 0.14 23.17 13.50
C SER A 409 0.49 23.40 12.03
N GLN A 410 -0.33 24.24 11.37
CA GLN A 410 -0.19 24.58 9.94
C GLN A 410 1.19 25.17 9.59
N ARG A 411 1.82 25.89 10.54
CA ARG A 411 3.16 26.50 10.38
C ARG A 411 4.30 25.48 10.26
N ILE A 412 4.09 24.22 10.65
CA ILE A 412 5.13 23.17 10.57
C ILE A 412 4.93 22.29 9.32
N ARG A 413 3.72 22.22 8.74
CA ARG A 413 3.46 21.46 7.50
C ARG A 413 4.38 21.85 6.33
N ASP A 414 4.74 23.14 6.23
CA ASP A 414 5.75 23.66 5.28
C ASP A 414 7.13 22.97 5.35
N PHE A 415 7.47 22.31 6.47
CA PHE A 415 8.72 21.56 6.65
C PHE A 415 8.67 20.15 6.04
N GLY A 416 7.52 19.63 5.59
CA GLY A 416 7.39 18.25 5.10
C GLY A 416 8.42 17.87 4.01
N VAL A 417 8.74 18.79 3.10
CA VAL A 417 9.79 18.57 2.09
C VAL A 417 11.20 18.72 2.68
N LYS A 418 11.42 19.62 3.64
CA LYS A 418 12.73 19.78 4.34
C LYS A 418 13.06 18.61 5.27
N LEU A 419 12.05 17.88 5.76
CA LEU A 419 12.22 16.61 6.47
C LEU A 419 12.59 15.46 5.53
N LYS A 420 12.00 15.43 4.31
CA LYS A 420 12.25 14.41 3.29
C LYS A 420 13.57 14.60 2.53
N LEU A 421 13.93 15.85 2.20
CA LEU A 421 15.03 16.22 1.30
C LEU A 421 15.89 17.34 1.89
N ALA A 422 17.21 17.13 1.95
CA ALA A 422 18.19 18.11 2.39
C ALA A 422 19.11 18.55 1.22
N PRO A 423 19.27 19.86 0.95
CA PRO A 423 20.12 20.36 -0.13
C PRO A 423 21.59 20.45 0.29
N VAL A 424 22.49 20.01 -0.59
CA VAL A 424 23.94 20.11 -0.41
C VAL A 424 24.42 21.46 -0.95
N LYS A 425 24.50 22.48 -0.07
CA LYS A 425 24.87 23.85 -0.46
C LYS A 425 26.17 23.92 -1.28
N ALA A 426 27.21 23.18 -0.91
CA ALA A 426 28.48 23.15 -1.65
C ALA A 426 28.36 22.67 -3.12
N VAL A 427 27.30 21.92 -3.45
CA VAL A 427 27.00 21.51 -4.83
C VAL A 427 26.20 22.59 -5.58
N ILE A 428 25.37 23.36 -4.88
CA ILE A 428 24.31 24.22 -5.45
C ILE A 428 24.66 25.72 -5.49
N GLU A 429 25.38 26.21 -4.48
CA GLU A 429 25.59 27.64 -4.24
C GLU A 429 26.30 28.34 -5.41
N GLY A 430 25.67 29.40 -5.93
CA GLY A 430 26.15 30.20 -7.06
C GLY A 430 25.96 29.55 -8.45
N LYS A 431 25.49 28.30 -8.53
CA LYS A 431 25.41 27.54 -9.80
C LYS A 431 24.04 27.62 -10.47
N ARG A 432 24.05 27.39 -11.78
CA ARG A 432 22.88 27.08 -12.61
C ARG A 432 22.65 25.57 -12.56
N VAL A 433 21.52 25.16 -12.00
CA VAL A 433 21.22 23.78 -11.64
C VAL A 433 20.15 23.23 -12.58
N VAL A 434 20.44 22.15 -13.31
CA VAL A 434 19.39 21.28 -13.84
C VAL A 434 18.98 20.30 -12.76
N VAL A 435 17.70 20.26 -12.43
CA VAL A 435 17.11 19.27 -11.53
C VAL A 435 16.17 18.37 -12.32
N VAL A 436 16.46 17.06 -12.31
CA VAL A 436 15.67 16.03 -13.00
C VAL A 436 14.77 15.30 -11.99
N ASP A 437 13.48 15.24 -12.30
CA ASP A 437 12.47 14.48 -11.54
C ASP A 437 11.70 13.54 -12.49
N ASP A 438 10.99 12.57 -11.95
CA ASP A 438 10.29 11.56 -12.75
C ASP A 438 9.02 12.10 -13.43
N SER A 439 8.20 12.86 -12.71
CA SER A 439 6.87 13.31 -13.14
C SER A 439 6.44 14.59 -12.40
N ILE A 440 5.36 15.24 -12.86
CA ILE A 440 4.64 16.28 -12.11
C ILE A 440 3.15 15.95 -12.15
N VAL A 441 2.52 15.88 -10.96
CA VAL A 441 1.10 15.54 -10.80
C VAL A 441 0.27 16.79 -10.46
N ARG A 442 0.38 17.31 -9.22
CA ARG A 442 -0.22 18.58 -8.75
C ARG A 442 0.79 19.73 -8.78
N GLY A 443 2.08 19.42 -8.68
CA GLY A 443 3.20 20.38 -8.75
C GLY A 443 3.53 21.10 -7.44
N THR A 444 2.85 20.76 -6.34
CA THR A 444 3.12 21.34 -5.01
C THR A 444 4.49 20.90 -4.49
N THR A 445 4.90 19.65 -4.74
CA THR A 445 6.22 19.16 -4.34
C THR A 445 7.32 19.76 -5.20
N SER A 446 7.12 19.85 -6.52
CA SER A 446 8.09 20.50 -7.43
C SER A 446 8.32 21.97 -7.07
N SER A 447 7.26 22.72 -6.73
CA SER A 447 7.37 24.11 -6.24
C SER A 447 8.17 24.19 -4.93
N LYS A 448 7.88 23.32 -3.95
CA LYS A 448 8.64 23.23 -2.68
C LYS A 448 10.12 22.87 -2.92
N ILE A 449 10.44 22.01 -3.90
CA ILE A 449 11.83 21.65 -4.28
C ILE A 449 12.56 22.83 -4.95
N VAL A 450 11.96 23.50 -5.92
CA VAL A 450 12.57 24.66 -6.58
C VAL A 450 12.86 25.78 -5.57
N ARG A 451 11.92 26.05 -4.64
CA ARG A 451 12.14 26.97 -3.51
C ARG A 451 13.34 26.53 -2.65
N LEU A 452 13.43 25.25 -2.30
CA LEU A 452 14.54 24.70 -1.50
C LEU A 452 15.91 24.86 -2.18
N LEU A 453 15.99 24.69 -3.49
CA LEU A 453 17.23 24.89 -4.26
C LEU A 453 17.63 26.37 -4.34
N LYS A 454 16.67 27.29 -4.51
CA LYS A 454 16.92 28.74 -4.48
C LYS A 454 17.34 29.21 -3.08
N GLU A 455 16.73 28.69 -2.01
CA GLU A 455 17.16 28.92 -0.62
C GLU A 455 18.56 28.34 -0.31
N ALA A 456 18.99 27.31 -1.05
CA ALA A 456 20.35 26.74 -0.96
C ALA A 456 21.41 27.53 -1.77
N GLY A 457 21.01 28.61 -2.46
CA GLY A 457 21.91 29.50 -3.19
C GLY A 457 22.01 29.23 -4.70
N ALA A 458 21.12 28.44 -5.29
CA ALA A 458 21.09 28.26 -6.75
C ALA A 458 20.88 29.60 -7.46
N LYS A 459 21.69 29.89 -8.48
CA LYS A 459 21.54 31.08 -9.34
C LYS A 459 20.33 30.94 -10.26
N GLU A 460 20.20 29.78 -10.90
CA GLU A 460 19.13 29.41 -11.82
C GLU A 460 18.73 27.95 -11.54
N VAL A 461 17.44 27.62 -11.65
CA VAL A 461 16.90 26.27 -11.45
C VAL A 461 16.07 25.86 -12.67
N HIS A 462 16.58 24.89 -13.42
CA HIS A 462 15.96 24.36 -14.63
C HIS A 462 15.38 22.97 -14.35
N MET A 463 14.05 22.87 -14.38
CA MET A 463 13.34 21.62 -14.13
C MET A 463 13.30 20.77 -15.42
N ARG A 464 13.56 19.46 -15.30
CA ARG A 464 13.46 18.48 -16.39
C ARG A 464 12.70 17.26 -15.91
N ILE A 465 11.64 16.89 -16.61
CA ILE A 465 10.69 15.86 -16.15
C ILE A 465 10.73 14.65 -17.08
N ALA A 466 11.09 13.49 -16.55
CA ALA A 466 11.27 12.24 -17.29
C ALA A 466 9.96 11.53 -17.71
N SER A 467 8.85 12.28 -17.74
CA SER A 467 7.55 11.87 -18.27
C SER A 467 6.98 12.96 -19.19
N PRO A 468 6.08 12.61 -20.12
CA PRO A 468 5.15 13.56 -20.71
C PRO A 468 4.24 14.20 -19.64
N PRO A 469 3.56 15.32 -19.95
CA PRO A 469 2.60 15.94 -19.05
C PRO A 469 1.40 15.02 -18.77
N MET A 470 1.01 14.89 -17.49
CA MET A 470 -0.15 14.08 -17.09
C MET A 470 -1.44 14.89 -17.15
N VAL A 471 -2.33 14.50 -18.06
CA VAL A 471 -3.60 15.20 -18.34
C VAL A 471 -4.84 14.42 -17.88
N ALA A 472 -4.69 13.14 -17.57
CA ALA A 472 -5.79 12.27 -17.16
C ALA A 472 -5.41 11.31 -16.04
N SER A 473 -6.39 10.97 -15.21
CA SER A 473 -6.30 9.96 -14.15
C SER A 473 -6.02 8.54 -14.71
N CYS A 474 -5.65 7.59 -13.85
CA CYS A 474 -5.51 6.18 -14.18
C CYS A 474 -6.68 5.38 -13.61
N TYR A 475 -7.26 4.49 -14.41
CA TYR A 475 -8.29 3.54 -13.97
C TYR A 475 -7.78 2.08 -13.91
N TYR A 476 -6.46 1.89 -14.00
CA TYR A 476 -5.80 0.59 -14.20
C TYR A 476 -4.85 0.23 -13.05
N GLY A 477 -5.15 0.70 -11.84
CA GLY A 477 -4.35 0.42 -10.65
C GLY A 477 -3.13 1.33 -10.50
N VAL A 478 -3.35 2.63 -10.47
CA VAL A 478 -2.40 3.64 -9.97
C VAL A 478 -3.21 4.69 -9.22
N ASP A 479 -2.77 5.07 -8.02
CA ASP A 479 -3.31 6.22 -7.31
C ASP A 479 -2.97 7.51 -8.05
N THR A 480 -3.93 8.00 -8.83
CA THR A 480 -3.89 9.33 -9.44
C THR A 480 -5.02 10.16 -8.85
N PRO A 481 -4.81 11.46 -8.59
CA PRO A 481 -5.92 12.35 -8.26
C PRO A 481 -6.84 12.53 -9.48
N SER A 482 -8.00 13.16 -9.28
CA SER A 482 -8.92 13.45 -10.38
C SER A 482 -8.27 14.35 -11.44
N SER A 483 -8.76 14.26 -12.68
CA SER A 483 -8.20 15.01 -13.81
C SER A 483 -8.20 16.52 -13.57
N GLU A 484 -9.14 17.08 -12.79
CA GLU A 484 -9.16 18.50 -12.43
C GLU A 484 -8.02 18.90 -11.47
N GLU A 485 -7.50 17.97 -10.69
CA GLU A 485 -6.42 18.25 -9.74
C GLU A 485 -5.04 18.19 -10.41
N LEU A 486 -4.91 17.42 -11.50
CA LEU A 486 -3.71 17.37 -12.33
C LEU A 486 -3.36 18.75 -12.89
N ILE A 487 -2.13 19.21 -12.64
CA ILE A 487 -1.71 20.56 -13.03
C ILE A 487 -1.63 20.72 -14.55
N SER A 488 -1.14 19.69 -15.25
CA SER A 488 -0.99 19.71 -16.72
C SER A 488 -2.31 19.53 -17.48
N ASN A 489 -3.41 19.20 -16.81
CA ASN A 489 -4.75 19.27 -17.40
C ASN A 489 -5.35 20.69 -17.34
N ARG A 490 -4.83 21.56 -16.45
CA ARG A 490 -5.31 22.93 -16.24
C ARG A 490 -4.40 24.02 -16.80
N LEU A 491 -3.09 23.78 -16.82
CA LEU A 491 -2.07 24.78 -17.12
C LEU A 491 -1.15 24.31 -18.25
N SER A 492 -0.75 25.23 -19.11
CA SER A 492 0.32 25.02 -20.09
C SER A 492 1.69 24.90 -19.42
N THR A 493 2.68 24.33 -20.11
CA THR A 493 4.06 24.18 -19.60
C THR A 493 4.66 25.50 -19.08
N GLU A 494 4.38 26.63 -19.72
CA GLU A 494 4.88 27.95 -19.29
C GLU A 494 4.16 28.47 -18.03
N GLU A 495 2.89 28.13 -17.85
CA GLU A 495 2.14 28.43 -16.62
C GLU A 495 2.58 27.54 -15.46
N ILE A 496 2.84 26.24 -15.72
CA ILE A 496 3.43 25.32 -14.74
C ILE A 496 4.82 25.82 -14.32
N ARG A 497 5.66 26.24 -15.27
CA ARG A 497 6.99 26.81 -15.01
C ARG A 497 6.91 27.98 -14.02
N LYS A 498 5.98 28.91 -14.25
CA LYS A 498 5.70 30.05 -13.36
C LYS A 498 5.19 29.61 -12.00
N TYR A 499 4.25 28.66 -11.96
CA TYR A 499 3.67 28.13 -10.72
C TYR A 499 4.70 27.45 -9.81
N ILE A 500 5.62 26.65 -10.37
CA ILE A 500 6.71 26.02 -9.61
C ILE A 500 7.90 26.97 -9.37
N GLY A 501 7.92 28.16 -9.96
CA GLY A 501 8.98 29.16 -9.78
C GLY A 501 10.33 28.83 -10.43
N SER A 502 10.35 27.91 -11.41
CA SER A 502 11.57 27.49 -12.12
C SER A 502 11.95 28.45 -13.25
N ASP A 503 13.23 28.50 -13.59
CA ASP A 503 13.77 29.39 -14.64
C ASP A 503 13.54 28.79 -16.03
N SER A 504 13.57 27.45 -16.15
CA SER A 504 13.00 26.73 -17.29
C SER A 504 12.33 25.42 -16.84
N LEU A 505 11.38 24.92 -17.63
CA LEU A 505 10.72 23.63 -17.44
C LEU A 505 10.59 22.93 -18.80
N ALA A 506 10.95 21.64 -18.87
CA ALA A 506 10.63 20.79 -20.00
C ALA A 506 10.21 19.39 -19.54
N PHE A 507 9.21 18.83 -20.22
CA PHE A 507 8.75 17.45 -20.08
C PHE A 507 9.33 16.58 -21.18
N LEU A 508 9.38 15.26 -20.98
CA LEU A 508 9.77 14.30 -22.00
C LEU A 508 8.73 14.35 -23.15
N PRO A 509 9.12 14.65 -24.40
CA PRO A 509 8.17 14.74 -25.51
C PRO A 509 7.50 13.39 -25.79
N PHE A 510 6.18 13.41 -25.95
CA PHE A 510 5.38 12.18 -26.08
C PHE A 510 5.73 11.36 -27.32
N ASP A 511 5.97 12.02 -28.46
CA ASP A 511 6.38 11.33 -29.68
C ASP A 511 7.78 10.73 -29.55
N SER A 512 8.70 11.38 -28.84
CA SER A 512 10.05 10.84 -28.58
C SER A 512 10.02 9.63 -27.65
N LEU A 513 9.13 9.61 -26.64
CA LEU A 513 8.84 8.43 -25.84
C LEU A 513 8.34 7.27 -26.71
N LYS A 514 7.40 7.51 -27.63
CA LYS A 514 6.93 6.49 -28.57
C LYS A 514 8.04 6.02 -29.53
N ASN A 515 8.84 6.93 -30.06
CA ASN A 515 9.96 6.63 -30.95
C ASN A 515 11.03 5.77 -30.27
N LEU A 516 11.24 5.91 -28.96
CA LEU A 516 12.13 5.05 -28.17
C LEU A 516 11.61 3.61 -28.04
N LEU A 517 10.28 3.46 -27.95
CA LEU A 517 9.61 2.16 -27.87
C LEU A 517 9.52 1.46 -29.24
N LYS A 518 9.52 2.22 -30.35
CA LYS A 518 9.49 1.72 -31.73
C LYS A 518 8.28 0.83 -32.02
N GLU A 519 8.51 -0.41 -32.43
CA GLU A 519 7.46 -1.41 -32.72
C GLU A 519 6.64 -1.72 -31.46
N ASP A 520 7.25 -1.73 -30.28
CA ASP A 520 6.54 -1.91 -29.00
C ASP A 520 5.63 -0.72 -28.67
N SER A 521 5.73 0.43 -29.36
CA SER A 521 5.04 1.66 -28.97
C SER A 521 3.52 1.54 -28.94
N SER A 522 2.92 0.64 -29.73
CA SER A 522 1.49 0.35 -29.66
C SER A 522 1.11 -0.59 -28.51
N SER A 523 2.06 -1.34 -27.96
CA SER A 523 1.87 -2.32 -26.87
C SER A 523 1.76 -1.71 -25.47
N PHE A 524 1.78 -0.37 -25.36
CA PHE A 524 1.73 0.37 -24.10
C PHE A 524 0.45 1.21 -23.94
N CYS A 525 -0.02 1.35 -22.69
CA CYS A 525 -1.07 2.28 -22.31
C CYS A 525 -0.48 3.67 -22.04
N TYR A 526 -1.04 4.70 -22.67
CA TYR A 526 -0.70 6.12 -22.47
C TYR A 526 -1.91 6.95 -22.02
N ALA A 527 -2.91 6.33 -21.38
CA ALA A 527 -4.17 6.99 -21.03
C ALA A 527 -3.93 8.28 -20.21
N CYS A 528 -3.02 8.24 -19.23
CA CYS A 528 -2.65 9.39 -18.41
C CYS A 528 -2.05 10.59 -19.18
N PHE A 529 -1.50 10.37 -20.37
CA PHE A 529 -0.92 11.43 -21.23
C PHE A 529 -1.84 11.85 -22.38
N THR A 530 -2.91 11.09 -22.66
CA THR A 530 -3.72 11.24 -23.88
C THR A 530 -5.22 11.33 -23.64
N GLY A 531 -5.70 10.97 -22.45
CA GLY A 531 -7.12 10.79 -22.14
C GLY A 531 -7.79 9.62 -22.87
N LYS A 532 -7.04 8.77 -23.60
CA LYS A 532 -7.58 7.65 -24.38
C LYS A 532 -7.38 6.34 -23.62
N TYR A 533 -8.48 5.76 -23.15
CA TYR A 533 -8.50 4.56 -22.34
C TYR A 533 -8.71 3.32 -23.21
N PRO A 534 -7.83 2.29 -23.16
CA PRO A 534 -8.07 1.07 -23.93
C PRO A 534 -9.30 0.27 -23.47
N VAL A 535 -9.66 0.41 -22.19
CA VAL A 535 -10.92 -0.06 -21.60
C VAL A 535 -11.59 1.16 -20.97
N GLU A 536 -12.67 1.65 -21.59
CA GLU A 536 -13.35 2.87 -21.16
C GLU A 536 -14.02 2.72 -19.78
N PRO A 537 -13.91 3.71 -18.88
CA PRO A 537 -14.64 3.71 -17.62
C PRO A 537 -16.16 3.85 -17.85
N PRO A 538 -17.02 3.35 -16.94
CA PRO A 538 -18.46 3.49 -17.07
C PRO A 538 -18.85 4.97 -17.07
N SER A 539 -19.72 5.37 -18.02
CA SER A 539 -20.16 6.76 -18.23
C SER A 539 -20.97 7.41 -17.10
N MET A 540 -21.08 6.73 -15.94
CA MET A 540 -21.71 7.22 -14.71
C MET A 540 -20.77 7.15 -13.49
N GLU A 541 -19.50 7.49 -13.66
CA GLU A 541 -18.71 8.03 -12.55
C GLU A 541 -19.20 9.45 -12.22
N VAL A 542 -20.28 9.53 -11.43
CA VAL A 542 -20.61 10.73 -10.65
C VAL A 542 -19.34 11.15 -9.93
N LYS A 543 -18.93 12.42 -10.14
CA LYS A 543 -17.76 13.09 -9.56
C LYS A 543 -17.26 12.41 -8.29
N VAL A 544 -16.06 11.84 -8.34
CA VAL A 544 -15.41 11.23 -7.16
C VAL A 544 -15.23 12.31 -6.09
N LYS A 545 -16.20 12.40 -5.17
CA LYS A 545 -16.02 13.13 -3.92
C LYS A 545 -14.93 12.41 -3.14
N LYS A 546 -13.93 13.18 -2.72
CA LYS A 546 -12.81 12.66 -1.92
C LYS A 546 -13.28 12.03 -0.61
N VAL A 547 -12.46 11.11 -0.11
CA VAL A 547 -12.46 10.71 1.30
C VAL A 547 -12.36 11.99 2.15
N GLY A 548 -13.41 12.26 2.94
CA GLY A 548 -13.59 13.51 3.68
C GLY A 548 -15.04 13.99 3.67
N ASP A 549 -15.77 13.73 2.57
CA ASP A 549 -17.16 14.18 2.37
C ASP A 549 -18.22 13.19 2.89
N PHE A 550 -17.85 12.32 3.84
CA PHE A 550 -18.77 11.39 4.51
C PHE A 550 -19.48 12.03 5.71
N VAL A 551 -20.46 12.89 5.40
CA VAL A 551 -21.62 13.12 6.26
C VAL A 551 -22.86 13.12 5.38
N ASP A 552 -23.36 11.94 5.03
CA ASP A 552 -24.79 11.56 5.12
C ASP A 552 -25.01 10.11 4.61
N ASP A 553 -24.60 9.11 5.42
CA ASP A 553 -24.96 7.70 5.19
C ASP A 553 -26.38 7.38 5.72
N GLY A 554 -27.32 8.35 5.70
CA GLY A 554 -28.75 8.16 6.02
C GLY A 554 -29.09 7.69 7.45
N VAL A 555 -28.09 7.52 8.32
CA VAL A 555 -28.22 6.99 9.68
C VAL A 555 -27.48 7.90 10.67
N SER A 556 -27.87 9.17 10.71
CA SER A 556 -27.49 10.08 11.79
C SER A 556 -28.69 10.87 12.32
N GLY A 557 -29.50 10.19 13.14
CA GLY A 557 -30.31 10.90 14.12
C GLY A 557 -29.39 11.64 15.10
N THR A 558 -29.65 12.93 15.33
CA THR A 558 -28.80 13.79 16.15
C THR A 558 -28.62 13.24 17.56
N LEU A 559 -27.38 13.26 18.08
CA LEU A 559 -26.99 12.67 19.37
C LEU A 559 -27.52 13.44 20.62
N LYS A 560 -28.80 13.81 20.63
CA LYS A 560 -29.50 14.53 21.71
C LYS A 560 -30.96 14.07 21.93
N SER A 561 -31.42 13.00 21.28
CA SER A 561 -32.80 12.51 21.38
C SER A 561 -32.89 11.03 21.78
N ILE A 562 -32.24 10.66 22.88
CA ILE A 562 -32.54 9.43 23.63
C ILE A 562 -32.83 9.84 25.08
N GLU A 563 -34.03 10.40 25.29
CA GLU A 563 -34.71 10.33 26.59
C GLU A 563 -35.80 9.27 26.50
N GLU A 564 -36.12 8.68 27.64
CA GLU A 564 -37.03 7.55 27.80
C GLU A 564 -38.45 7.90 27.36
N GLY A 565 -39.07 7.08 26.50
CA GLY A 565 -40.44 7.36 26.08
C GLY A 565 -41.07 6.30 25.17
N TRP A 566 -42.07 5.59 25.68
CA TRP A 566 -43.03 4.86 24.85
C TRP A 566 -43.87 5.87 24.06
N VAL A 567 -43.77 5.89 22.74
CA VAL A 567 -44.58 6.80 21.90
C VAL A 567 -45.86 6.11 21.45
N GLN A 568 -46.99 6.64 21.89
CA GLN A 568 -48.32 6.24 21.42
C GLN A 568 -48.60 6.75 20.00
N VAL A 569 -49.41 6.02 19.24
CA VAL A 569 -49.93 6.43 17.93
C VAL A 569 -51.15 7.34 18.12
N PRO A 570 -51.15 8.60 17.64
CA PRO A 570 -52.34 9.44 17.62
C PRO A 570 -53.32 9.03 16.51
N ARG A 571 -54.62 9.11 16.80
CA ARG A 571 -55.69 8.92 15.82
C ARG A 571 -56.09 10.24 15.16
N ASP A 572 -55.97 10.27 13.84
CA ASP A 572 -56.98 10.74 12.87
C ASP A 572 -57.30 12.25 12.73
N GLN A 573 -57.91 12.60 11.57
CA GLN A 573 -58.49 13.89 11.15
C GLN A 573 -57.51 15.00 10.70
N THR A 574 -57.74 15.79 9.62
CA THR A 574 -58.88 15.93 8.67
C THR A 574 -58.43 16.03 7.20
N ALA A 575 -59.37 15.91 6.26
CA ALA A 575 -59.14 15.86 4.81
C ALA A 575 -59.30 17.20 4.06
N THR A 576 -58.61 17.33 2.91
CA THR A 576 -59.06 18.15 1.76
C THR A 576 -58.83 17.40 0.44
N LYS A 577 -59.69 17.69 -0.55
CA LYS A 577 -59.86 16.91 -1.79
C LYS A 577 -59.03 17.47 -2.96
N GLY A 578 -58.54 16.60 -3.84
CA GLY A 578 -58.06 16.94 -5.19
C GLY A 578 -58.22 15.75 -6.13
N HIS A 579 -58.91 15.92 -7.27
CA HIS A 579 -59.26 14.82 -8.19
C HIS A 579 -58.22 14.64 -9.30
N SER A 580 -57.96 13.40 -9.71
CA SER A 580 -58.21 12.90 -11.07
C SER A 580 -57.81 11.42 -11.20
N ALA A 581 -58.40 10.70 -12.16
CA ALA A 581 -58.35 9.24 -12.24
C ALA A 581 -58.10 8.76 -13.68
N VAL A 582 -57.47 7.58 -13.84
CA VAL A 582 -57.67 6.53 -14.87
C VAL A 582 -56.88 5.28 -14.40
N ARG A 583 -57.16 4.00 -14.73
CA ARG A 583 -58.31 3.05 -14.73
C ARG A 583 -57.82 1.77 -15.43
N GLY A 584 -58.14 0.57 -14.91
CA GLY A 584 -57.93 -0.77 -15.54
C GLY A 584 -57.00 -1.70 -14.74
N SER A 585 -57.46 -2.71 -13.95
CA SER A 585 -58.11 -4.01 -14.28
C SER A 585 -57.14 -5.01 -14.95
N LEU A 586 -56.99 -6.30 -14.61
CA LEU A 586 -57.80 -7.37 -13.96
C LEU A 586 -56.87 -8.33 -13.13
N ALA A 587 -57.28 -9.40 -12.43
CA ALA A 587 -58.46 -9.78 -11.60
C ALA A 587 -58.22 -11.19 -10.95
N SER A 588 -59.11 -11.67 -10.06
CA SER A 588 -59.13 -12.98 -9.35
C SER A 588 -58.02 -13.22 -8.29
N GLY A 589 -58.24 -13.87 -7.14
CA GLY A 589 -59.44 -14.43 -6.48
C GLY A 589 -59.12 -14.77 -5.00
N PRO A 590 -60.10 -15.05 -4.11
CA PRO A 590 -59.87 -15.03 -2.66
C PRO A 590 -59.45 -16.39 -2.08
N VAL A 591 -58.57 -16.37 -1.06
CA VAL A 591 -58.33 -17.51 -0.16
C VAL A 591 -58.49 -17.05 1.29
N VAL A 592 -59.40 -17.70 2.00
CA VAL A 592 -59.66 -17.50 3.43
C VAL A 592 -58.66 -18.32 4.24
N ILE A 593 -58.05 -17.73 5.26
CA ILE A 593 -57.26 -18.46 6.27
C ILE A 593 -57.92 -18.26 7.64
N ALA A 594 -58.40 -19.36 8.21
CA ALA A 594 -58.84 -19.43 9.60
C ALA A 594 -57.68 -19.92 10.49
N TYR A 595 -57.68 -19.49 11.75
CA TYR A 595 -56.77 -20.01 12.78
C TYR A 595 -57.10 -21.46 13.13
N PRO A 596 -56.09 -22.24 13.55
CA PRO A 596 -56.25 -22.90 14.85
C PRO A 596 -55.01 -22.80 15.76
N SER A 597 -55.29 -22.88 17.06
CA SER A 597 -54.33 -22.97 18.16
C SER A 597 -53.81 -24.40 18.34
N PHE A 598 -52.54 -24.61 18.71
CA PHE A 598 -52.16 -25.12 20.06
C PHE A 598 -50.67 -25.52 20.21
N HIS A 599 -50.22 -25.35 21.46
CA HIS A 599 -49.14 -26.03 22.21
C HIS A 599 -47.70 -26.17 21.67
N ALA A 600 -46.78 -25.98 22.60
CA ALA A 600 -45.35 -26.20 22.47
C ALA A 600 -44.94 -27.57 23.01
N GLU A 601 -43.87 -28.15 22.46
CA GLU A 601 -42.80 -28.72 23.28
C GLU A 601 -41.48 -28.92 22.50
N ASN A 602 -40.37 -28.70 23.21
CA ASN A 602 -38.99 -29.18 23.00
C ASN A 602 -38.09 -28.73 21.81
N VAL A 603 -37.20 -27.79 22.17
CA VAL A 603 -35.72 -27.81 22.00
C VAL A 603 -35.09 -27.82 20.59
N GLY A 604 -34.38 -26.72 20.27
CA GLY A 604 -33.29 -26.71 19.29
C GLY A 604 -32.59 -25.34 19.17
N PHE A 605 -31.26 -25.31 19.32
CA PHE A 605 -30.35 -24.20 19.01
C PHE A 605 -30.48 -22.85 19.76
N ASN A 606 -29.71 -22.73 20.85
CA ASN A 606 -28.89 -21.53 21.07
C ASN A 606 -27.68 -21.86 21.97
N LEU A 607 -26.51 -22.08 21.39
CA LEU A 607 -25.29 -22.43 22.14
C LEU A 607 -24.05 -21.93 21.40
N PHE A 608 -23.50 -20.78 21.79
CA PHE A 608 -22.06 -20.50 21.68
C PHE A 608 -21.57 -19.35 22.58
N ILE A 609 -22.44 -18.40 22.98
CA ILE A 609 -22.10 -17.33 23.94
C ILE A 609 -22.40 -17.78 25.39
N SER A 610 -21.68 -18.80 25.88
CA SER A 610 -21.85 -19.30 27.26
C SER A 610 -20.56 -19.82 27.91
N LYS A 611 -19.61 -20.39 27.16
CA LYS A 611 -18.44 -21.07 27.75
C LYS A 611 -17.39 -20.15 28.38
N TYR A 612 -17.21 -18.92 27.92
CA TYR A 612 -16.18 -18.02 28.48
C TYR A 612 -16.58 -17.32 29.79
N VAL A 613 -17.87 -17.05 30.00
CA VAL A 613 -18.34 -16.38 31.24
C VAL A 613 -18.34 -17.35 32.44
N ILE A 614 -18.62 -18.64 32.20
CA ILE A 614 -18.68 -19.67 33.25
C ILE A 614 -17.27 -20.02 33.79
N LEU A 615 -16.24 -20.04 32.93
CA LEU A 615 -14.86 -20.34 33.32
C LEU A 615 -14.26 -19.29 34.28
N VAL A 616 -14.61 -18.01 34.08
CA VAL A 616 -14.20 -16.92 34.98
C VAL A 616 -14.91 -17.03 36.34
N LEU A 617 -16.21 -17.38 36.35
CA LEU A 617 -16.99 -17.53 37.58
C LEU A 617 -16.59 -18.77 38.42
N GLN A 618 -16.25 -19.90 37.78
CA GLN A 618 -15.76 -21.08 38.51
C GLN A 618 -14.38 -20.84 39.18
N SER A 619 -13.53 -20.03 38.55
CA SER A 619 -12.20 -19.69 39.11
C SER A 619 -12.30 -18.82 40.37
N LEU A 620 -13.36 -18.00 40.50
CA LEU A 620 -13.60 -17.17 41.68
C LEU A 620 -14.15 -17.94 42.89
N LEU A 621 -14.90 -19.04 42.69
CA LEU A 621 -15.44 -19.81 43.82
C LEU A 621 -14.37 -20.60 44.59
N VAL A 622 -13.32 -21.08 43.92
CA VAL A 622 -12.28 -21.92 44.54
C VAL A 622 -11.46 -21.15 45.58
N LEU A 623 -11.23 -19.85 45.39
CA LEU A 623 -10.46 -19.02 46.32
C LEU A 623 -11.20 -18.68 47.63
N VAL A 624 -12.54 -18.80 47.67
CA VAL A 624 -13.33 -18.48 48.86
C VAL A 624 -13.41 -19.65 49.85
N SER A 625 -13.35 -20.90 49.36
CA SER A 625 -13.48 -22.10 50.20
C SER A 625 -12.24 -22.49 51.02
N VAL A 626 -11.07 -21.90 50.77
CA VAL A 626 -9.80 -22.31 51.42
C VAL A 626 -9.52 -21.55 52.74
N SER A 627 -10.36 -20.57 53.12
CA SER A 627 -10.12 -19.69 54.28
C SER A 627 -11.14 -19.83 55.43
N GLN A 628 -11.92 -20.92 55.50
CA GLN A 628 -12.91 -21.13 56.57
C GLN A 628 -12.58 -22.24 57.58
N ASP A 629 -11.47 -22.97 57.44
CA ASP A 629 -11.00 -23.91 58.45
C ASP A 629 -10.06 -23.25 59.47
N ASN A 630 -10.66 -22.60 60.48
CA ASN A 630 -10.30 -22.68 61.90
C ASN A 630 -11.09 -21.61 62.70
N GLY A 631 -11.99 -22.07 63.59
CA GLY A 631 -12.93 -21.19 64.28
C GLY A 631 -12.39 -20.58 65.57
N SER A 632 -12.83 -19.35 65.87
CA SER A 632 -13.17 -18.84 67.23
C SER A 632 -13.78 -17.44 67.10
N ALA A 633 -14.77 -17.12 67.95
CA ALA A 633 -15.54 -15.88 67.87
C ALA A 633 -14.80 -14.65 68.44
N VAL A 634 -15.20 -13.45 68.00
CA VAL A 634 -15.66 -12.32 68.85
C VAL A 634 -16.28 -11.24 67.95
N VAL A 635 -17.44 -10.72 68.37
CA VAL A 635 -18.12 -9.59 67.73
C VAL A 635 -17.69 -8.27 68.38
N SER A 636 -17.23 -7.30 67.59
CA SER A 636 -17.42 -5.87 67.94
C SER A 636 -17.50 -5.02 66.67
N GLY A 637 -18.49 -4.12 66.61
CA GLY A 637 -18.85 -3.44 65.36
C GLY A 637 -18.07 -2.16 65.08
N LYS A 638 -17.50 -2.06 63.88
CA LYS A 638 -17.27 -0.80 63.14
C LYS A 638 -17.50 -1.06 61.64
N ARG A 639 -18.18 -0.15 60.95
CA ARG A 639 -18.52 -0.28 59.53
C ARG A 639 -17.26 -0.13 58.66
N SER A 640 -16.78 -1.23 58.08
CA SER A 640 -15.72 -1.22 57.07
C SER A 640 -16.30 -1.36 55.67
N ARG A 641 -16.02 -0.37 54.79
CA ARG A 641 -16.18 -0.51 53.33
C ARG A 641 -14.95 -1.22 52.79
N TRP A 642 -15.12 -2.39 52.18
CA TRP A 642 -14.06 -3.03 51.42
C TRP A 642 -14.07 -2.53 49.98
N LEU A 643 -12.88 -2.32 49.42
CA LEU A 643 -12.67 -1.69 48.12
C LEU A 643 -11.62 -2.49 47.38
N PHE A 644 -12.03 -3.17 46.30
CA PHE A 644 -11.18 -4.07 45.52
C PHE A 644 -10.94 -3.49 44.12
N ILE A 645 -9.72 -3.67 43.61
CA ILE A 645 -9.30 -3.24 42.28
C ILE A 645 -8.99 -4.49 41.45
N LEU A 646 -9.69 -4.68 40.33
CA LEU A 646 -9.25 -5.60 39.29
C LEU A 646 -8.49 -4.81 38.21
N GLN A 647 -7.27 -5.25 37.90
CA GLN A 647 -6.56 -4.84 36.70
C GLN A 647 -6.74 -5.92 35.62
N LEU A 648 -7.57 -5.64 34.64
CA LEU A 648 -7.53 -6.28 33.32
C LEU A 648 -6.81 -5.33 32.35
N PHE A 649 -6.15 -5.90 31.34
CA PHE A 649 -5.23 -5.23 30.43
C PHE A 649 -5.69 -3.84 29.97
N GLY A 650 -4.96 -2.80 30.39
CA GLY A 650 -4.92 -1.45 29.79
C GLY A 650 -6.26 -0.71 29.57
N PHE A 651 -6.46 0.38 30.32
CA PHE A 651 -7.43 1.47 30.04
C PHE A 651 -8.90 1.38 30.49
N LEU A 652 -9.26 0.51 31.45
CA LEU A 652 -10.52 0.71 32.19
C LEU A 652 -10.39 0.41 33.70
N ARG A 653 -10.71 1.40 34.55
CA ARG A 653 -10.89 1.24 36.00
C ARG A 653 -12.36 1.34 36.35
N ILE A 654 -12.99 0.22 36.70
CA ILE A 654 -14.37 0.18 37.16
C ILE A 654 -14.40 0.12 38.69
N TRP A 655 -15.16 1.01 39.32
CA TRP A 655 -15.34 1.04 40.76
C TRP A 655 -16.65 0.36 41.13
N PHE A 656 -16.62 -0.53 42.13
CA PHE A 656 -17.82 -1.14 42.68
C PHE A 656 -17.78 -1.24 44.20
N SER A 657 -18.97 -1.24 44.82
CA SER A 657 -19.13 -1.48 46.26
C SER A 657 -20.18 -2.56 46.48
N VAL A 658 -19.87 -3.51 47.36
CA VAL A 658 -20.79 -4.56 47.81
C VAL A 658 -21.44 -4.12 49.13
N THR A 659 -22.76 -4.24 49.23
CA THR A 659 -23.49 -3.95 50.48
C THR A 659 -23.62 -5.20 51.36
N SER A 660 -23.98 -5.04 52.64
CA SER A 660 -24.15 -6.15 53.58
C SER A 660 -25.22 -7.18 53.20
N ASN A 661 -26.05 -6.88 52.19
CA ASN A 661 -27.14 -7.73 51.73
C ASN A 661 -26.82 -8.42 50.38
N GLY A 662 -25.60 -8.28 49.87
CA GLY A 662 -25.12 -8.97 48.66
C GLY A 662 -25.18 -8.15 47.35
N ASP A 663 -25.90 -7.03 47.33
CA ASP A 663 -25.99 -6.20 46.12
C ASP A 663 -24.67 -5.52 45.76
N ILE A 664 -24.31 -5.59 44.48
CA ILE A 664 -23.14 -4.94 43.87
C ILE A 664 -23.60 -3.68 43.12
N ARG A 665 -23.06 -2.51 43.46
CA ARG A 665 -23.26 -1.27 42.69
C ARG A 665 -21.98 -0.86 41.98
N VAL A 666 -22.08 -0.49 40.70
CA VAL A 666 -20.98 -0.07 39.83
C VAL A 666 -21.10 1.43 39.53
N TYR A 667 -19.97 2.16 39.54
CA TYR A 667 -19.92 3.60 39.28
C TYR A 667 -19.01 3.92 38.08
N PRO A 668 -19.55 4.48 36.98
CA PRO A 668 -18.74 5.04 35.90
C PRO A 668 -18.36 6.50 36.20
N ASN A 669 -17.11 6.88 35.94
CA ASN A 669 -16.70 8.29 35.94
C ASN A 669 -15.70 8.54 34.81
N PHE A 670 -16.02 9.51 33.94
CA PHE A 670 -15.14 10.02 32.88
C PHE A 670 -14.53 11.34 33.33
N THR A 671 -13.20 11.44 33.32
CA THR A 671 -12.49 12.74 33.21
C THR A 671 -11.03 12.48 32.87
N VAL A 672 -10.55 13.02 31.75
CA VAL A 672 -9.13 13.08 31.41
C VAL A 672 -8.77 14.54 31.15
N SER A 673 -8.06 15.15 32.08
CA SER A 673 -7.35 16.40 31.90
C SER A 673 -5.86 16.12 32.06
N ASN A 674 -5.15 15.98 30.93
CA ASN A 674 -3.70 15.76 30.92
C ASN A 674 -2.96 17.09 31.14
N VAL A 675 -2.35 17.26 32.31
CA VAL A 675 -1.17 18.11 32.49
C VAL A 675 -0.20 17.40 33.45
N PHE A 676 1.09 17.51 33.14
CA PHE A 676 2.30 17.20 33.92
C PHE A 676 3.15 15.98 33.55
N THR A 677 4.34 16.35 33.06
CA THR A 677 5.63 15.67 33.00
C THR A 677 6.22 15.34 34.39
N VAL A 678 7.44 14.78 34.39
CA VAL A 678 8.36 14.41 35.52
C VAL A 678 8.36 12.88 35.75
N SER A 679 9.33 12.08 35.30
CA SER A 679 10.80 12.03 35.49
C SER A 679 11.24 11.12 36.65
N SER A 680 12.25 10.27 36.35
CA SER A 680 13.25 9.71 37.26
C SER A 680 12.90 8.55 38.22
N TYR A 681 13.61 7.43 38.02
CA TYR A 681 14.24 6.53 39.01
C TYR A 681 13.43 5.95 40.20
N ILE A 682 13.56 4.63 40.43
CA ILE A 682 14.36 3.99 41.50
C ILE A 682 14.11 2.46 41.51
N ILE A 683 15.22 1.68 41.46
CA ILE A 683 15.38 0.21 41.63
C ILE A 683 14.66 -0.68 40.60
#